data_AF-A0A517Y1B1-F1
#
_entry.id   AF-A0A517Y1B1-F1
#
_cell.length_a   1.000
_cell.length_b   1.000
_cell.length_c   1.000
_cell.angle_alpha   90.00
_cell.angle_beta   90.00
_cell.angle_gamma   90.00
#
_symmetry.space_group_name_H-M   'P 1'
#
loop_
_entity.id
_entity.type
_entity.pdbx_description
1 polymer ?
#
loop_
_entity_poly.entity_id
_entity_poly.type
_entity_poly.pdbx_seq_one_letter_code
_entity_poly.pdbx_strand_id
1 'polypeptide(L)'
;MPRVRPALALAAGLALLAAEAARSQPSGVRRAPAPTPLAVLVLLGIDDPAVVADLKLTPEQLKTLVARRQAGWDETYTAAPTAEATAARIAATDAALKATLSPAQYKRAAQLGAQRVLLTGFSPPPGRGVPATKSIRFTASAVATYPELADAIRLTDEQKKTLAAPAPGFGGASGFQPPLFLGRDEPAVPAGGFGALPLTADQQKAATEFMGPVLAAGWTAKTDPRVAAIPSSPRALALLAAKDVRADVGVTDEQGKAVAETAERWTKLQRERFSTLSLKDYAAAATGLAAETEKLLAATLTPTQAARLKQIDRQTQPGRGLQASGTHVEELYKAAESVREFGITPEQVAALDGVWAAFRADAAKALLSGEPAAAEKRLADLAAARRAKAEAVLTTAQAATVKDAFGAPFTGSTRDRTSGATGAKTADLGTIRAAAFGRYTTELNRLALDAAVQAELKLTPEQVKKAEEAAAAVQTKATPPWVGAGAEGFAKTMAERSALVEAELGKLLTPAQGKRFREIMMQARERNAITKGASMLPSAVSYPGAAEAVGLTADQRTALIAGTDAAEVLTAPQKETLAKLMGEPFGAARAAQAARPRPSRLVIALAQPGGPVERELALTPEQTTALAEARKTYQAVVAASRPGFGAGTNLSARETALADAGAAFEKSLATFLTPAQTKRLPQISRQIAAAADLVAALTAPDAAELALTDDQKARLAAVAGEAVRLQRLVTTHSADTPDQALAFRLRDAADERMLAVLTADQRAKWAGLTGPPVAGLRKTIPGRFVFGPRTEVGTGEVAMP
;
A
#
# COMPACT_ATOMS: atom_id res chain seq x y z
N MET A 1 -3.89 -7.36 68.60
CA MET A 1 -4.16 -7.90 67.24
C MET A 1 -3.40 -7.12 66.14
N PRO A 2 -2.07 -7.28 65.94
CA PRO A 2 -1.36 -6.58 64.85
C PRO A 2 -0.89 -7.50 63.71
N ARG A 3 -1.15 -8.82 63.74
CA ARG A 3 -0.56 -9.78 62.77
C ARG A 3 -1.42 -10.11 61.53
N VAL A 4 -2.63 -9.55 61.41
CA VAL A 4 -3.56 -9.91 60.32
C VAL A 4 -3.38 -9.04 59.07
N ARG A 5 -2.85 -7.81 59.21
CA ARG A 5 -2.67 -6.88 58.08
C ARG A 5 -1.62 -7.31 57.03
N PRO A 6 -0.44 -7.88 57.38
CA PRO A 6 0.52 -8.30 56.36
C PRO A 6 0.04 -9.54 55.57
N ALA A 7 -0.74 -10.43 56.19
CA ALA A 7 -1.31 -11.59 55.49
C ALA A 7 -2.38 -11.20 54.47
N LEU A 8 -3.22 -10.19 54.78
CA LEU A 8 -4.20 -9.64 53.84
C LEU A 8 -3.53 -8.88 52.68
N ALA A 9 -2.44 -8.16 52.93
CA ALA A 9 -1.68 -7.48 51.88
C ALA A 9 -0.96 -8.48 50.94
N LEU A 10 -0.43 -9.59 51.49
CA LEU A 10 0.19 -10.65 50.70
C LEU A 10 -0.85 -11.43 49.88
N ALA A 11 -2.03 -11.72 50.45
CA ALA A 11 -3.14 -12.36 49.74
C ALA A 11 -3.71 -11.46 48.63
N ALA A 12 -3.83 -10.15 48.88
CA ALA A 12 -4.21 -9.17 47.85
C ALA A 12 -3.13 -9.06 46.75
N GLY A 13 -1.85 -9.10 47.11
CA GLY A 13 -0.73 -9.11 46.16
C GLY A 13 -0.67 -10.38 45.30
N LEU A 14 -0.92 -11.55 45.89
CA LEU A 14 -0.99 -12.83 45.19
C LEU A 14 -2.24 -12.94 44.31
N ALA A 15 -3.37 -12.38 44.73
CA ALA A 15 -4.57 -12.28 43.90
C ALA A 15 -4.37 -11.32 42.72
N LEU A 16 -3.64 -10.23 42.90
CA LEU A 16 -3.24 -9.32 41.81
C LEU A 16 -2.24 -9.97 40.85
N LEU A 17 -1.24 -10.70 41.34
CA LEU A 17 -0.30 -11.45 40.50
C LEU A 17 -0.96 -12.61 39.75
N ALA A 18 -1.91 -13.31 40.38
CA ALA A 18 -2.72 -14.35 39.72
C ALA A 18 -3.69 -13.75 38.69
N ALA A 19 -4.24 -12.56 38.93
CA ALA A 19 -5.05 -11.83 37.96
C ALA A 19 -4.21 -11.29 36.79
N GLU A 20 -2.98 -10.84 37.03
CA GLU A 20 -2.04 -10.40 35.98
C GLU A 20 -1.54 -11.60 35.14
N ALA A 21 -1.28 -12.76 35.77
CA ALA A 21 -0.93 -14.01 35.10
C ALA A 21 -2.11 -14.66 34.36
N ALA A 22 -3.35 -14.46 34.81
CA ALA A 22 -4.56 -14.85 34.09
C ALA A 22 -4.91 -13.90 32.92
N ARG A 23 -4.44 -12.64 32.96
CA ARG A 23 -4.51 -11.68 31.84
C ARG A 23 -3.48 -11.98 30.76
N SER A 24 -2.39 -12.67 31.07
CA SER A 24 -1.50 -13.29 30.08
C SER A 24 -2.03 -14.67 29.65
N GLN A 25 -3.23 -14.73 29.06
CA GLN A 25 -3.56 -15.92 28.28
C GLN A 25 -2.55 -16.02 27.13
N PRO A 26 -1.96 -17.20 26.86
CA PRO A 26 -1.13 -17.38 25.67
C PRO A 26 -1.97 -16.92 24.48
N SER A 27 -1.49 -15.87 23.82
CA SER A 27 -2.13 -15.28 22.65
C SER A 27 -2.50 -16.39 21.69
N GLY A 28 -3.81 -16.55 21.48
CA GLY A 28 -4.42 -17.76 20.95
C GLY A 28 -3.64 -18.30 19.77
N VAL A 29 -3.09 -19.50 19.92
CA VAL A 29 -2.61 -20.31 18.81
C VAL A 29 -3.70 -20.26 17.76
N ARG A 30 -3.42 -19.65 16.60
CA ARG A 30 -4.35 -19.66 15.47
C ARG A 30 -4.62 -21.12 15.19
N ARG A 31 -5.82 -21.60 15.56
CA ARG A 31 -6.24 -22.97 15.25
C ARG A 31 -6.10 -23.14 13.75
N ALA A 32 -5.51 -24.25 13.33
CA ALA A 32 -5.49 -24.58 11.91
C ALA A 32 -6.94 -24.56 11.40
N PRO A 33 -7.23 -23.86 10.29
CA PRO A 33 -8.57 -23.84 9.75
C PRO A 33 -8.99 -25.27 9.42
N ALA A 34 -10.25 -25.61 9.70
CA ALA A 34 -10.78 -26.91 9.33
C ALA A 34 -10.68 -27.09 7.80
N PRO A 35 -10.19 -28.24 7.30
CA PRO A 35 -10.20 -28.54 5.89
C PRO A 35 -11.60 -28.34 5.30
N THR A 36 -11.69 -27.56 4.22
CA THR A 36 -12.93 -27.14 3.58
C THR A 36 -12.88 -27.57 2.12
N PRO A 37 -13.84 -28.38 1.62
CA PRO A 37 -13.97 -28.65 0.19
C PRO A 37 -14.24 -27.35 -0.58
N LEU A 38 -13.62 -27.15 -1.73
CA LEU A 38 -13.76 -25.89 -2.48
C LEU A 38 -15.20 -25.61 -2.91
N ALA A 39 -15.97 -26.67 -3.21
CA ALA A 39 -17.37 -26.55 -3.58
C ALA A 39 -18.22 -25.87 -2.49
N VAL A 40 -17.85 -26.02 -1.21
CA VAL A 40 -18.55 -25.38 -0.08
C VAL A 40 -18.52 -23.86 -0.18
N LEU A 41 -17.47 -23.27 -0.78
CA LEU A 41 -17.35 -21.82 -0.93
C LEU A 41 -18.40 -21.21 -1.87
N VAL A 42 -18.86 -21.99 -2.86
CA VAL A 42 -19.86 -21.53 -3.84
C VAL A 42 -21.21 -21.34 -3.18
N LEU A 43 -21.49 -22.05 -2.08
CA LEU A 43 -22.77 -21.98 -1.40
C LEU A 43 -23.17 -20.53 -1.06
N LEU A 44 -22.20 -19.69 -0.67
CA LEU A 44 -22.46 -18.28 -0.32
C LEU A 44 -23.06 -17.47 -1.47
N GLY A 45 -22.79 -17.83 -2.73
CA GLY A 45 -23.33 -17.17 -3.92
C GLY A 45 -24.15 -18.09 -4.81
N ILE A 46 -24.73 -19.16 -4.25
CA ILE A 46 -25.41 -20.20 -5.05
C ILE A 46 -26.64 -19.70 -5.83
N ASP A 47 -27.21 -18.57 -5.40
CA ASP A 47 -28.33 -17.87 -6.02
C ASP A 47 -27.92 -16.63 -6.82
N ASP A 48 -26.62 -16.44 -7.06
CA ASP A 48 -26.13 -15.46 -8.02
C ASP A 48 -26.47 -15.96 -9.44
N PRO A 49 -27.09 -15.12 -10.30
CA PRO A 49 -27.49 -15.54 -11.65
C PRO A 49 -26.37 -16.15 -12.48
N ALA A 50 -25.13 -15.66 -12.33
CA ALA A 50 -23.98 -16.19 -13.07
C ALA A 50 -23.62 -17.62 -12.61
N VAL A 51 -23.73 -17.90 -11.31
CA VAL A 51 -23.48 -19.23 -10.73
C VAL A 51 -24.61 -20.19 -11.10
N VAL A 52 -25.87 -19.75 -11.01
CA VAL A 52 -27.05 -20.56 -11.39
C VAL A 52 -26.96 -20.98 -12.86
N ALA A 53 -26.62 -20.04 -13.75
CA ALA A 53 -26.48 -20.31 -15.19
C ALA A 53 -25.31 -21.25 -15.51
N ASP A 54 -24.14 -21.05 -14.89
CA ASP A 54 -22.95 -21.86 -15.14
C ASP A 54 -23.09 -23.30 -14.62
N LEU A 55 -23.66 -23.46 -13.42
CA LEU A 55 -23.95 -24.77 -12.84
C LEU A 55 -25.22 -25.41 -13.42
N LYS A 56 -26.01 -24.69 -14.21
CA LYS A 56 -27.30 -25.15 -14.77
C LYS A 56 -28.22 -25.71 -13.68
N LEU A 57 -28.37 -24.98 -12.57
CA LEU A 57 -29.17 -25.45 -11.44
C LEU A 57 -30.66 -25.43 -11.80
N THR A 58 -31.35 -26.52 -11.48
CA THR A 58 -32.83 -26.54 -11.50
C THR A 58 -33.39 -25.68 -10.37
N PRO A 59 -34.64 -25.19 -10.48
CA PRO A 59 -35.30 -24.46 -9.38
C PRO A 59 -35.30 -25.24 -8.05
N GLU A 60 -35.47 -26.56 -8.10
CA GLU A 60 -35.51 -27.45 -6.93
C GLU A 60 -34.12 -27.59 -6.29
N GLN A 61 -33.07 -27.75 -7.10
CA GLN A 61 -31.68 -27.76 -6.62
C GLN A 61 -31.33 -26.41 -5.97
N LEU A 62 -31.66 -25.29 -6.63
CA LEU A 62 -31.42 -23.95 -6.12
C LEU A 62 -32.13 -23.73 -4.78
N LYS A 63 -33.41 -24.07 -4.68
CA LYS A 63 -34.19 -23.99 -3.44
C LYS A 63 -33.54 -24.79 -2.31
N THR A 64 -33.13 -26.03 -2.59
CA THR A 64 -32.49 -26.92 -1.61
C THR A 64 -31.16 -26.34 -1.12
N LEU A 65 -30.30 -25.84 -2.01
CA LEU A 65 -29.02 -25.27 -1.64
C LEU A 65 -29.15 -23.93 -0.90
N VAL A 66 -30.10 -23.09 -1.30
CA VAL A 66 -30.43 -21.85 -0.56
C VAL A 66 -30.90 -22.18 0.86
N ALA A 67 -31.73 -23.20 1.04
CA ALA A 67 -32.14 -23.67 2.36
C ALA A 67 -30.95 -24.19 3.18
N ARG A 68 -30.03 -24.95 2.58
CA ARG A 68 -28.80 -25.40 3.26
C ARG A 68 -27.93 -24.23 3.68
N ARG A 69 -27.77 -23.21 2.83
CA ARG A 69 -27.05 -21.97 3.19
C ARG A 69 -27.68 -21.30 4.40
N GLN A 70 -29.00 -21.15 4.40
CA GLN A 70 -29.72 -20.54 5.51
C GLN A 70 -29.53 -21.34 6.80
N ALA A 71 -29.66 -22.67 6.76
CA ALA A 71 -29.40 -23.52 7.93
C ALA A 71 -27.96 -23.39 8.45
N GLY A 72 -26.96 -23.32 7.55
CA GLY A 72 -25.57 -23.09 7.93
C GLY A 72 -25.35 -21.71 8.58
N TRP A 73 -26.05 -20.68 8.10
CA TRP A 73 -26.07 -19.37 8.73
C TRP A 73 -26.74 -19.41 10.11
N ASP A 74 -27.88 -20.07 10.25
CA ASP A 74 -28.59 -20.20 11.53
C ASP A 74 -27.71 -20.89 12.58
N GLU A 75 -27.07 -21.98 12.20
CA GLU A 75 -26.16 -22.71 13.09
C GLU A 75 -24.95 -21.86 13.50
N THR A 76 -24.31 -21.18 12.53
CA THR A 76 -23.17 -20.28 12.80
C THR A 76 -23.60 -19.08 13.64
N TYR A 77 -24.85 -18.64 13.48
CA TYR A 77 -25.40 -17.53 14.24
C TYR A 77 -25.58 -17.91 15.71
N THR A 78 -26.12 -19.11 15.99
CA THR A 78 -26.46 -19.53 17.36
C THR A 78 -25.35 -20.23 18.12
N ALA A 79 -24.40 -20.88 17.45
CA ALA A 79 -23.35 -21.66 18.11
C ALA A 79 -22.02 -20.89 18.17
N ALA A 80 -21.31 -21.03 19.29
CA ALA A 80 -19.94 -20.53 19.40
C ALA A 80 -19.03 -21.25 18.38
N PRO A 81 -18.05 -20.56 17.78
CA PRO A 81 -17.18 -21.15 16.78
C PRO A 81 -16.18 -22.11 17.42
N THR A 82 -16.51 -23.40 17.51
CA THR A 82 -15.55 -24.47 17.82
C THR A 82 -14.99 -25.08 16.53
N ALA A 83 -13.83 -25.73 16.63
CA ALA A 83 -13.22 -26.40 15.47
C ALA A 83 -14.09 -27.57 15.02
N GLU A 84 -14.63 -28.31 15.99
CA GLU A 84 -15.51 -29.47 15.81
C GLU A 84 -16.82 -29.07 15.14
N ALA A 85 -17.48 -28.01 15.63
CA ALA A 85 -18.72 -27.52 15.03
C ALA A 85 -18.48 -26.96 13.62
N THR A 86 -17.34 -26.29 13.40
CA THR A 86 -16.97 -25.80 12.07
C THR A 86 -16.74 -26.95 11.09
N ALA A 87 -16.01 -27.99 11.50
CA ALA A 87 -15.80 -29.18 10.69
C ALA A 87 -17.11 -29.92 10.38
N ALA A 88 -18.00 -30.08 11.39
CA ALA A 88 -19.32 -30.68 11.20
C ALA A 88 -20.18 -29.90 10.20
N ARG A 89 -20.19 -28.56 10.27
CA ARG A 89 -20.88 -27.71 9.28
C ARG A 89 -20.38 -27.90 7.87
N ILE A 90 -19.05 -27.90 7.72
CA ILE A 90 -18.38 -28.09 6.44
C ILE A 90 -18.79 -29.44 5.85
N ALA A 91 -18.70 -30.51 6.65
CA ALA A 91 -19.08 -31.86 6.22
C ALA A 91 -20.56 -31.96 5.84
N ALA A 92 -21.46 -31.40 6.64
CA ALA A 92 -22.90 -31.39 6.34
C ALA A 92 -23.24 -30.59 5.08
N THR A 93 -22.52 -29.48 4.84
CA THR A 93 -22.67 -28.70 3.60
C THR A 93 -22.15 -29.42 2.38
N ASP A 94 -20.97 -30.05 2.50
CA ASP A 94 -20.40 -30.87 1.43
C ASP A 94 -21.33 -32.04 1.06
N ALA A 95 -21.85 -32.76 2.06
CA ALA A 95 -22.82 -33.83 1.86
C ALA A 95 -24.09 -33.34 1.14
N ALA A 96 -24.63 -32.19 1.55
CA ALA A 96 -25.79 -31.59 0.90
C ALA A 96 -25.51 -31.19 -0.56
N LEU A 97 -24.33 -30.64 -0.85
CA LEU A 97 -23.90 -30.32 -2.21
C LEU A 97 -23.80 -31.58 -3.06
N LYS A 98 -23.17 -32.65 -2.56
CA LYS A 98 -23.04 -33.94 -3.27
C LYS A 98 -24.38 -34.64 -3.51
N ALA A 99 -25.32 -34.52 -2.58
CA ALA A 99 -26.66 -35.10 -2.73
C ALA A 99 -27.53 -34.31 -3.72
N THR A 100 -27.31 -33.00 -3.84
CA THR A 100 -28.16 -32.12 -4.66
C THR A 100 -27.60 -31.93 -6.07
N LEU A 101 -26.29 -31.83 -6.22
CA LEU A 101 -25.61 -31.58 -7.49
C LEU A 101 -25.24 -32.90 -8.17
N SER A 102 -25.38 -32.97 -9.49
CA SER A 102 -24.76 -34.05 -10.26
C SER A 102 -23.23 -34.04 -10.09
N PRO A 103 -22.53 -35.16 -10.35
CA PRO A 103 -21.08 -35.20 -10.25
C PRO A 103 -20.37 -34.12 -11.08
N ALA A 104 -20.88 -33.81 -12.27
CA ALA A 104 -20.35 -32.75 -13.13
C ALA A 104 -20.58 -31.34 -12.54
N GLN A 105 -21.76 -31.09 -11.98
CA GLN A 105 -22.08 -29.83 -11.30
C GLN A 105 -21.24 -29.63 -10.03
N TYR A 106 -21.09 -30.68 -9.21
CA TYR A 106 -20.25 -30.62 -8.01
C TYR A 106 -18.78 -30.32 -8.36
N LYS A 107 -18.24 -31.03 -9.38
CA LYS A 107 -16.90 -30.74 -9.90
C LYS A 107 -16.79 -29.28 -10.31
N ARG A 108 -17.75 -28.76 -11.09
CA ARG A 108 -17.75 -27.36 -11.53
C ARG A 108 -17.82 -26.38 -10.36
N ALA A 109 -18.63 -26.66 -9.33
CA ALA A 109 -18.68 -25.86 -8.12
C ALA A 109 -17.31 -25.81 -7.40
N ALA A 110 -16.58 -26.92 -7.32
CA ALA A 110 -15.20 -26.90 -6.80
C ALA A 110 -14.28 -25.99 -7.62
N GLN A 111 -14.42 -25.97 -8.96
CA GLN A 111 -13.67 -25.06 -9.82
C GLN A 111 -14.00 -23.58 -9.55
N LEU A 112 -15.27 -23.24 -9.37
CA LEU A 112 -15.69 -21.87 -9.01
C LEU A 112 -15.18 -21.47 -7.62
N GLY A 113 -15.16 -22.40 -6.67
CA GLY A 113 -14.51 -22.24 -5.37
C GLY A 113 -13.01 -21.98 -5.50
N ALA A 114 -12.32 -22.72 -6.38
CA ALA A 114 -10.91 -22.51 -6.68
C ALA A 114 -10.66 -21.12 -7.28
N GLN A 115 -11.48 -20.69 -8.26
CA GLN A 115 -11.40 -19.34 -8.83
C GLN A 115 -11.54 -18.28 -7.74
N ARG A 116 -12.46 -18.46 -6.78
CA ARG A 116 -12.60 -17.56 -5.64
C ARG A 116 -11.34 -17.52 -4.78
N VAL A 117 -10.75 -18.66 -4.42
CA VAL A 117 -9.54 -18.67 -3.56
C VAL A 117 -8.32 -18.11 -4.27
N LEU A 118 -8.17 -18.43 -5.56
CA LEU A 118 -6.93 -18.23 -6.32
C LEU A 118 -6.86 -16.90 -7.07
N LEU A 119 -8.02 -16.33 -7.41
CA LEU A 119 -8.10 -15.06 -8.16
C LEU A 119 -8.41 -13.85 -7.27
N THR A 120 -8.80 -14.01 -5.99
CA THR A 120 -9.16 -12.88 -5.10
C THR A 120 -7.98 -12.13 -4.47
N GLY A 121 -6.79 -12.16 -5.06
CA GLY A 121 -5.66 -11.35 -4.57
C GLY A 121 -5.99 -9.85 -4.65
N PHE A 122 -6.11 -9.15 -3.51
CA PHE A 122 -6.30 -7.68 -3.39
C PHE A 122 -7.18 -7.03 -4.48
N SER A 123 -8.22 -7.73 -4.94
CA SER A 123 -9.13 -7.12 -5.90
C SER A 123 -9.98 -6.08 -5.17
N PRO A 124 -10.09 -4.84 -5.71
CA PRO A 124 -10.98 -3.83 -5.14
C PRO A 124 -12.42 -4.36 -5.09
N PRO A 125 -13.29 -3.77 -4.24
CA PRO A 125 -14.67 -4.24 -4.07
C PRO A 125 -15.42 -4.38 -5.40
N PRO A 126 -16.38 -5.33 -5.48
CA PRO A 126 -17.15 -5.59 -6.68
C PRO A 126 -17.89 -4.32 -7.14
N GLY A 127 -17.85 -4.02 -8.44
CA GLY A 127 -18.51 -2.87 -9.06
C GLY A 127 -17.68 -2.07 -10.07
N ARG A 128 -16.37 -2.31 -10.19
CA ARG A 128 -15.49 -1.54 -11.11
C ARG A 128 -15.26 -2.16 -12.49
N GLY A 129 -15.93 -3.26 -12.86
CA GLY A 129 -15.80 -3.86 -14.20
C GLY A 129 -14.36 -4.24 -14.61
N VAL A 130 -13.42 -4.30 -13.67
CA VAL A 130 -12.01 -4.61 -13.97
C VAL A 130 -11.87 -6.13 -14.02
N PRO A 131 -11.43 -6.73 -15.14
CA PRO A 131 -11.08 -8.15 -15.17
C PRO A 131 -9.96 -8.38 -14.15
N ALA A 132 -10.18 -9.27 -13.19
CA ALA A 132 -9.16 -9.65 -12.21
C ALA A 132 -7.88 -10.05 -12.95
N THR A 133 -6.77 -9.37 -12.66
CA THR A 133 -5.47 -9.74 -13.21
C THR A 133 -5.14 -11.15 -12.72
N LYS A 134 -5.04 -12.11 -13.66
CA LYS A 134 -4.97 -13.57 -13.45
C LYS A 134 -3.68 -14.07 -12.78
N SER A 135 -3.06 -13.30 -11.88
CA SER A 135 -1.95 -13.82 -11.09
C SER A 135 -2.53 -14.75 -10.02
N ILE A 136 -2.52 -16.05 -10.31
CA ILE A 136 -2.90 -17.09 -9.36
C ILE A 136 -1.96 -17.00 -8.15
N ARG A 137 -2.51 -16.78 -6.95
CA ARG A 137 -1.72 -16.76 -5.71
C ARG A 137 -2.04 -17.98 -4.86
N PHE A 138 -1.03 -18.82 -4.65
CA PHE A 138 -1.11 -19.96 -3.73
C PHE A 138 -0.40 -19.65 -2.43
N THR A 139 -1.15 -19.54 -1.34
CA THR A 139 -0.56 -19.40 0.00
C THR A 139 -0.60 -20.73 0.73
N ALA A 140 0.33 -20.94 1.67
CA ALA A 140 0.31 -22.10 2.54
C ALA A 140 -1.04 -22.27 3.27
N SER A 141 -1.61 -21.15 3.73
CA SER A 141 -2.92 -21.13 4.38
C SER A 141 -4.04 -21.60 3.44
N ALA A 142 -3.99 -21.26 2.15
CA ALA A 142 -4.99 -21.72 1.19
C ALA A 142 -4.90 -23.24 0.99
N VAL A 143 -3.70 -23.80 0.83
CA VAL A 143 -3.54 -25.25 0.66
C VAL A 143 -3.95 -26.03 1.91
N ALA A 144 -3.59 -25.53 3.10
CA ALA A 144 -4.00 -26.14 4.37
C ALA A 144 -5.52 -26.10 4.58
N THR A 145 -6.18 -25.03 4.12
CA THR A 145 -7.65 -24.89 4.22
C THR A 145 -8.36 -25.71 3.15
N TYR A 146 -7.80 -25.83 1.94
CA TYR A 146 -8.43 -26.48 0.79
C TYR A 146 -7.51 -27.58 0.25
N PRO A 147 -7.48 -28.77 0.86
CA PRO A 147 -6.52 -29.83 0.52
C PRO A 147 -6.63 -30.30 -0.93
N GLU A 148 -7.83 -30.20 -1.53
CA GLU A 148 -8.08 -30.48 -2.96
C GLU A 148 -7.15 -29.68 -3.88
N LEU A 149 -6.73 -28.47 -3.47
CA LEU A 149 -5.77 -27.66 -4.22
C LEU A 149 -4.40 -28.34 -4.30
N ALA A 150 -3.94 -28.99 -3.23
CA ALA A 150 -2.62 -29.64 -3.21
C ALA A 150 -2.50 -30.70 -4.32
N ASP A 151 -3.54 -31.52 -4.46
CA ASP A 151 -3.57 -32.60 -5.45
C ASP A 151 -3.87 -32.06 -6.86
N ALA A 152 -4.80 -31.11 -6.97
CA ALA A 152 -5.13 -30.46 -8.24
C ALA A 152 -3.93 -29.78 -8.91
N ILE A 153 -3.04 -29.20 -8.11
CA ILE A 153 -1.84 -28.51 -8.61
C ILE A 153 -0.68 -29.48 -8.79
N ARG A 154 -0.76 -30.69 -8.23
CA ARG A 154 0.35 -31.66 -8.18
C ARG A 154 1.54 -31.11 -7.38
N LEU A 155 1.28 -30.67 -6.15
CA LEU A 155 2.35 -30.32 -5.22
C LEU A 155 3.19 -31.56 -4.89
N THR A 156 4.51 -31.43 -4.87
CA THR A 156 5.41 -32.53 -4.49
C THR A 156 5.30 -32.83 -2.99
N ASP A 157 5.73 -34.01 -2.55
CA ASP A 157 5.72 -34.37 -1.13
C ASP A 157 6.59 -33.42 -0.30
N GLU A 158 7.70 -32.91 -0.85
CA GLU A 158 8.52 -31.88 -0.22
C GLU A 158 7.77 -30.55 -0.07
N GLN A 159 7.04 -30.13 -1.10
CA GLN A 159 6.22 -28.91 -1.02
C GLN A 159 5.08 -29.11 -0.01
N LYS A 160 4.39 -30.25 -0.02
CA LYS A 160 3.36 -30.61 0.96
C LYS A 160 3.93 -30.63 2.38
N LYS A 161 5.13 -31.20 2.57
CA LYS A 161 5.84 -31.21 3.86
C LYS A 161 6.24 -29.82 4.32
N THR A 162 6.72 -28.97 3.41
CA THR A 162 7.05 -27.57 3.69
C THR A 162 5.80 -26.77 4.10
N LEU A 163 4.63 -27.14 3.55
CA LEU A 163 3.34 -26.54 3.88
C LEU A 163 2.71 -27.05 5.16
N ALA A 164 2.92 -28.33 5.47
CA ALA A 164 2.43 -28.97 6.68
C ALA A 164 3.30 -28.64 7.89
N ALA A 165 4.57 -28.24 7.67
CA ALA A 165 5.41 -27.74 8.73
C ALA A 165 4.71 -26.56 9.42
N PRO A 166 4.47 -26.61 10.74
CA PRO A 166 3.92 -25.46 11.45
C PRO A 166 4.84 -24.29 11.13
N ALA A 167 4.28 -23.23 10.54
CA ALA A 167 5.04 -22.03 10.22
C ALA A 167 5.86 -21.68 11.48
N PRO A 168 7.20 -21.57 11.39
CA PRO A 168 8.06 -21.41 12.56
C PRO A 168 7.46 -20.33 13.43
N GLY A 169 7.08 -20.72 14.65
CA GLY A 169 6.10 -20.00 15.47
C GLY A 169 6.38 -18.50 15.45
N PHE A 170 5.49 -17.75 14.80
CA PHE A 170 5.42 -16.29 14.94
C PHE A 170 5.02 -16.05 16.40
N GLY A 171 6.01 -15.93 17.27
CA GLY A 171 5.81 -15.84 18.71
C GLY A 171 4.86 -14.70 19.07
N GLY A 172 3.69 -15.07 19.60
CA GLY A 172 2.99 -14.38 20.67
C GLY A 172 2.38 -12.99 20.43
N ALA A 173 2.70 -12.25 19.38
CA ALA A 173 2.08 -10.96 19.09
C ALA A 173 1.15 -11.10 17.90
N SER A 174 -0.13 -10.76 18.07
CA SER A 174 -1.16 -10.77 17.02
C SER A 174 -0.95 -9.75 15.89
N GLY A 175 0.30 -9.36 15.62
CA GLY A 175 0.72 -8.52 14.52
C GLY A 175 1.99 -9.07 13.87
N PHE A 176 1.84 -9.67 12.69
CA PHE A 176 2.81 -9.67 11.58
C PHE A 176 4.33 -9.54 11.92
N GLN A 177 4.92 -10.41 12.74
CA GLN A 177 6.37 -10.41 12.99
C GLN A 177 7.01 -11.81 12.93
N PRO A 178 7.91 -12.11 11.99
CA PRO A 178 8.72 -13.32 12.06
C PRO A 178 9.74 -13.19 13.20
N PRO A 179 10.02 -14.26 13.98
CA PRO A 179 11.08 -14.25 14.97
C PRO A 179 12.45 -14.14 14.29
N LEU A 180 13.30 -13.28 14.84
CA LEU A 180 14.71 -13.14 14.45
C LEU A 180 15.47 -14.39 14.91
N PHE A 181 15.82 -15.27 13.96
CA PHE A 181 16.77 -16.35 14.18
C PHE A 181 18.19 -15.77 14.24
N LEU A 182 18.75 -15.62 15.43
CA LEU A 182 20.17 -15.38 15.64
C LEU A 182 20.84 -16.73 15.96
N GLY A 183 21.69 -17.23 15.05
CA GLY A 183 22.77 -18.16 15.40
C GLY A 183 22.58 -19.67 15.19
N ARG A 184 21.91 -20.13 14.12
CA ARG A 184 21.93 -21.57 13.77
C ARG A 184 22.33 -21.77 12.30
N ASP A 185 23.36 -22.58 12.05
CA ASP A 185 23.92 -22.90 10.73
C ASP A 185 23.04 -23.81 9.85
N GLU A 186 21.71 -23.76 10.03
CA GLU A 186 20.79 -24.54 9.20
C GLU A 186 20.41 -23.77 7.91
N PRO A 187 20.22 -24.47 6.76
CA PRO A 187 19.84 -23.84 5.51
C PRO A 187 18.52 -23.07 5.66
N ALA A 188 18.56 -21.78 5.37
CA ALA A 188 17.45 -20.85 5.58
C ALA A 188 16.17 -21.31 4.86
N VAL A 189 15.12 -21.63 5.63
CA VAL A 189 13.75 -21.74 5.12
C VAL A 189 13.26 -20.32 4.78
N PRO A 190 12.70 -20.06 3.59
CA PRO A 190 12.31 -18.71 3.18
C PRO A 190 11.21 -18.13 4.08
N ALA A 191 11.61 -17.26 5.00
CA ALA A 191 10.72 -16.54 5.91
C ALA A 191 9.99 -15.40 5.17
N GLY A 192 8.82 -15.71 4.59
CA GLY A 192 7.92 -14.73 4.00
C GLY A 192 6.51 -14.85 4.57
N GLY A 193 6.06 -13.87 5.37
CA GLY A 193 4.73 -13.81 6.00
C GLY A 193 3.53 -13.71 5.04
N PHE A 194 3.76 -13.75 3.73
CA PHE A 194 2.75 -13.95 2.68
C PHE A 194 3.32 -14.90 1.62
N GLY A 195 3.96 -15.98 2.06
CA GLY A 195 4.67 -16.94 1.22
C GLY A 195 3.76 -17.53 0.17
N ALA A 196 3.69 -16.85 -0.97
CA ALA A 196 3.17 -17.44 -2.18
C ALA A 196 4.13 -18.59 -2.53
N LEU A 197 3.61 -19.82 -2.61
CA LEU A 197 4.38 -20.94 -3.12
C LEU A 197 4.78 -20.61 -4.56
N PRO A 198 6.09 -20.60 -4.89
CA PRO A 198 6.49 -20.57 -6.28
C PRO A 198 6.02 -21.87 -6.92
N LEU A 199 5.04 -21.77 -7.82
CA LEU A 199 4.57 -22.91 -8.60
C LEU A 199 5.44 -23.08 -9.84
N THR A 200 5.78 -24.33 -10.17
CA THR A 200 6.36 -24.66 -11.48
C THR A 200 5.38 -24.37 -12.62
N ALA A 201 5.85 -24.31 -13.87
CA ALA A 201 4.97 -24.09 -15.03
C ALA A 201 3.85 -25.16 -15.13
N ASP A 202 4.19 -26.42 -14.89
CA ASP A 202 3.23 -27.53 -14.88
C ASP A 202 2.20 -27.39 -13.76
N GLN A 203 2.62 -26.92 -12.59
CA GLN A 203 1.74 -26.64 -11.46
C GLN A 203 0.80 -25.47 -11.74
N GLN A 204 1.29 -24.40 -12.38
CA GLN A 204 0.45 -23.28 -12.81
C GLN A 204 -0.57 -23.71 -13.89
N LYS A 205 -0.14 -24.56 -14.82
CA LYS A 205 -1.01 -25.18 -15.82
C LYS A 205 -2.08 -26.05 -15.16
N ALA A 206 -1.68 -26.94 -14.25
CA ALA A 206 -2.59 -27.80 -13.50
C ALA A 206 -3.61 -26.99 -12.67
N ALA A 207 -3.16 -25.91 -12.02
CA ALA A 207 -4.05 -24.97 -11.33
C ALA A 207 -5.06 -24.31 -12.28
N THR A 208 -4.61 -23.90 -13.47
CA THR A 208 -5.47 -23.27 -14.50
C THR A 208 -6.48 -24.27 -15.05
N GLU A 209 -6.06 -25.49 -15.37
CA GLU A 209 -6.92 -26.59 -15.82
C GLU A 209 -7.96 -26.94 -14.75
N PHE A 210 -7.54 -27.02 -13.49
CA PHE A 210 -8.42 -27.31 -12.37
C PHE A 210 -9.49 -26.23 -12.18
N MET A 211 -9.13 -24.94 -12.27
CA MET A 211 -10.09 -23.83 -12.20
C MET A 211 -11.11 -23.83 -13.36
N GLY A 212 -10.84 -24.54 -14.47
CA GLY A 212 -11.71 -24.58 -15.63
C GLY A 212 -11.97 -23.19 -16.26
N PRO A 213 -13.02 -23.06 -17.08
CA PRO A 213 -13.41 -21.78 -17.65
C PRO A 213 -13.71 -20.74 -16.56
N VAL A 214 -13.14 -19.55 -16.66
CA VAL A 214 -13.42 -18.45 -15.71
C VAL A 214 -14.83 -17.92 -15.96
N LEU A 215 -15.60 -17.70 -14.89
CA LEU A 215 -16.90 -17.05 -15.02
C LEU A 215 -16.74 -15.66 -15.65
N ALA A 216 -17.46 -15.42 -16.75
CA ALA A 216 -17.39 -14.14 -17.47
C ALA A 216 -17.88 -12.97 -16.61
N ALA A 217 -18.90 -13.20 -15.78
CA ALA A 217 -19.38 -12.28 -14.75
C ALA A 217 -18.84 -12.71 -13.38
N GLY A 218 -18.26 -11.78 -12.63
CA GLY A 218 -17.96 -12.02 -11.22
C GLY A 218 -19.25 -12.25 -10.44
N TRP A 219 -19.22 -13.16 -9.47
CA TRP A 219 -20.36 -13.42 -8.58
C TRP A 219 -20.10 -12.86 -7.18
N THR A 220 -21.18 -12.46 -6.51
CA THR A 220 -21.08 -11.86 -5.17
C THR A 220 -21.50 -12.88 -4.11
N ALA A 221 -20.61 -13.16 -3.16
CA ALA A 221 -21.00 -13.97 -2.00
C ALA A 221 -21.97 -13.17 -1.13
N LYS A 222 -23.11 -13.77 -0.81
CA LYS A 222 -24.03 -13.20 0.17
C LYS A 222 -23.48 -13.40 1.57
N THR A 223 -23.61 -12.36 2.39
CA THR A 223 -23.39 -12.43 3.83
C THR A 223 -24.71 -12.68 4.52
N ASP A 224 -24.69 -13.37 5.66
CA ASP A 224 -25.86 -13.47 6.53
C ASP A 224 -26.35 -12.05 6.88
N PRO A 225 -27.62 -11.69 6.55
CA PRO A 225 -28.14 -10.35 6.82
C PRO A 225 -28.11 -9.99 8.30
N ARG A 226 -28.18 -10.98 9.21
CA ARG A 226 -28.06 -10.75 10.66
C ARG A 226 -26.67 -10.27 11.04
N VAL A 227 -25.63 -10.75 10.35
CA VAL A 227 -24.25 -10.31 10.58
C VAL A 227 -24.05 -8.88 10.12
N ALA A 228 -24.67 -8.49 9.00
CA ALA A 228 -24.64 -7.11 8.52
C ALA A 228 -25.37 -6.14 9.47
N ALA A 229 -26.35 -6.63 10.23
CA ALA A 229 -27.08 -5.85 11.23
C ALA A 229 -26.33 -5.71 12.58
N ILE A 230 -25.23 -6.43 12.80
CA ILE A 230 -24.49 -6.34 14.06
C ILE A 230 -23.81 -4.96 14.16
N PRO A 231 -24.08 -4.17 15.21
CA PRO A 231 -23.44 -2.87 15.37
C PRO A 231 -21.91 -2.99 15.41
N SER A 232 -21.23 -2.13 14.65
CA SER A 232 -19.80 -1.91 14.77
C SER A 232 -19.49 -0.84 15.82
N SER A 233 -18.24 -0.80 16.29
CA SER A 233 -17.77 0.31 17.14
C SER A 233 -18.11 1.66 16.48
N PRO A 234 -18.82 2.57 17.17
CA PRO A 234 -19.15 3.86 16.61
C PRO A 234 -17.88 4.62 16.22
N ARG A 235 -17.88 5.18 15.01
CA ARG A 235 -16.72 5.91 14.50
C ARG A 235 -16.34 7.11 15.37
N ALA A 236 -17.31 7.71 16.07
CA ALA A 236 -17.09 8.71 17.10
C ALA A 236 -16.02 8.30 18.13
N LEU A 237 -16.01 7.04 18.59
CA LEU A 237 -14.97 6.55 19.51
C LEU A 237 -13.59 6.55 18.87
N ALA A 238 -13.49 6.11 17.61
CA ALA A 238 -12.23 6.08 16.87
C ALA A 238 -11.69 7.50 16.60
N LEU A 239 -12.57 8.46 16.31
CA LEU A 239 -12.20 9.87 16.14
C LEU A 239 -11.72 10.48 17.45
N LEU A 240 -12.44 10.26 18.54
CA LEU A 240 -12.08 10.77 19.87
C LEU A 240 -10.81 10.12 20.45
N ALA A 241 -10.36 8.98 19.92
CA ALA A 241 -9.04 8.46 20.24
C ALA A 241 -7.92 9.41 19.75
N ALA A 242 -8.15 10.15 18.66
CA ALA A 242 -7.18 11.09 18.13
C ALA A 242 -7.10 12.37 18.97
N LYS A 243 -5.88 12.75 19.37
CA LYS A 243 -5.62 13.94 20.20
C LYS A 243 -6.13 15.23 19.56
N ASP A 244 -5.89 15.42 18.26
CA ASP A 244 -6.28 16.65 17.55
C ASP A 244 -7.80 16.81 17.48
N VAL A 245 -8.54 15.69 17.36
CA VAL A 245 -10.00 15.70 17.41
C VAL A 245 -10.49 16.11 18.80
N ARG A 246 -9.93 15.55 19.87
CA ARG A 246 -10.30 15.94 21.24
C ARG A 246 -10.05 17.42 21.50
N ALA A 247 -8.90 17.94 21.05
CA ALA A 247 -8.57 19.35 21.19
C ALA A 247 -9.56 20.26 20.44
N ASP A 248 -9.91 19.92 19.19
CA ASP A 248 -10.83 20.71 18.37
C ASP A 248 -12.30 20.63 18.84
N VAL A 249 -12.72 19.47 19.33
CA VAL A 249 -14.04 19.28 19.96
C VAL A 249 -14.10 19.95 21.34
N GLY A 250 -12.95 20.16 21.99
CA GLY A 250 -12.87 20.67 23.36
C GLY A 250 -13.16 19.62 24.42
N VAL A 251 -12.78 18.37 24.18
CA VAL A 251 -12.97 17.24 25.10
C VAL A 251 -11.90 17.27 26.20
N THR A 252 -12.31 17.21 27.47
CA THR A 252 -11.40 17.19 28.63
C THR A 252 -10.66 15.85 28.73
N ASP A 253 -9.60 15.79 29.54
CA ASP A 253 -8.85 14.55 29.74
C ASP A 253 -9.70 13.46 30.42
N GLU A 254 -10.58 13.85 31.34
CA GLU A 254 -11.53 12.94 32.00
C GLU A 254 -12.54 12.37 31.00
N GLN A 255 -13.11 13.24 30.14
CA GLN A 255 -14.00 12.80 29.06
C GLN A 255 -13.26 11.87 28.10
N GLY A 256 -12.02 12.21 27.74
CA GLY A 256 -11.16 11.39 26.88
C GLY A 256 -10.86 10.01 27.47
N LYS A 257 -10.65 9.92 28.77
CA LYS A 257 -10.44 8.64 29.48
C LYS A 257 -11.69 7.76 29.44
N ALA A 258 -12.87 8.32 29.71
CA ALA A 258 -14.14 7.58 29.64
C ALA A 258 -14.41 7.00 28.24
N VAL A 259 -14.09 7.79 27.20
CA VAL A 259 -14.20 7.36 25.80
C VAL A 259 -13.20 6.24 25.48
N ALA A 260 -11.94 6.35 25.94
CA ALA A 260 -10.91 5.34 25.72
C ALA A 260 -11.27 3.99 26.38
N GLU A 261 -11.80 4.01 27.60
CA GLU A 261 -12.27 2.79 28.30
C GLU A 261 -13.39 2.10 27.50
N THR A 262 -14.32 2.87 26.92
CA THR A 262 -15.38 2.32 26.06
C THR A 262 -14.82 1.74 24.76
N ALA A 263 -13.85 2.40 24.13
CA ALA A 263 -13.17 1.89 22.95
C ALA A 263 -12.40 0.58 23.23
N GLU A 264 -11.81 0.45 24.43
CA GLU A 264 -11.16 -0.79 24.87
C GLU A 264 -12.17 -1.93 25.02
N ARG A 265 -13.37 -1.66 25.57
CA ARG A 265 -14.47 -2.64 25.65
C ARG A 265 -14.91 -3.12 24.27
N TRP A 266 -15.02 -2.23 23.29
CA TRP A 266 -15.27 -2.62 21.89
C TRP A 266 -14.17 -3.50 21.33
N THR A 267 -12.91 -3.15 21.59
CA THR A 267 -11.76 -3.94 21.15
C THR A 267 -11.77 -5.33 21.79
N LYS A 268 -12.09 -5.42 23.08
CA LYS A 268 -12.27 -6.70 23.80
C LYS A 268 -13.39 -7.53 23.19
N LEU A 269 -14.55 -6.94 22.95
CA LEU A 269 -15.69 -7.62 22.33
C LEU A 269 -15.36 -8.14 20.92
N GLN A 270 -14.60 -7.38 20.11
CA GLN A 270 -14.12 -7.85 18.81
C GLN A 270 -13.17 -9.04 18.92
N ARG A 271 -12.32 -9.10 19.96
CA ARG A 271 -11.47 -10.29 20.20
C ARG A 271 -12.33 -11.50 20.59
N GLU A 272 -13.30 -11.32 21.47
CA GLU A 272 -14.22 -12.37 21.94
C GLU A 272 -15.11 -12.94 20.83
N ARG A 273 -15.48 -12.11 19.83
CA ARG A 273 -16.19 -12.55 18.61
C ARG A 273 -15.54 -13.75 17.94
N PHE A 274 -14.21 -13.79 17.91
CA PHE A 274 -13.46 -14.82 17.19
C PHE A 274 -13.04 -15.99 18.07
N SER A 275 -13.33 -15.97 19.38
CA SER A 275 -12.86 -16.97 20.32
C SER A 275 -13.96 -17.63 21.15
N THR A 276 -14.86 -16.86 21.75
CA THR A 276 -15.74 -17.36 22.83
C THR A 276 -17.23 -17.15 22.57
N LEU A 277 -17.63 -16.13 21.82
CA LEU A 277 -19.04 -15.80 21.61
C LEU A 277 -19.59 -16.43 20.34
N SER A 278 -20.84 -16.90 20.39
CA SER A 278 -21.65 -17.09 19.18
C SER A 278 -21.90 -15.74 18.50
N LEU A 279 -22.25 -15.72 17.21
CA LEU A 279 -22.57 -14.44 16.55
C LEU A 279 -23.85 -13.82 17.13
N LYS A 280 -24.78 -14.62 17.65
CA LYS A 280 -25.98 -14.16 18.37
C LYS A 280 -25.61 -13.47 19.68
N ASP A 281 -24.76 -14.09 20.50
CA ASP A 281 -24.33 -13.50 21.78
C ASP A 281 -23.46 -12.26 21.55
N TYR A 282 -22.58 -12.32 20.54
CA TYR A 282 -21.82 -11.16 20.09
C TYR A 282 -22.74 -10.05 19.57
N ALA A 283 -23.80 -10.36 18.80
CA ALA A 283 -24.76 -9.36 18.33
C ALA A 283 -25.51 -8.71 19.50
N ALA A 284 -25.94 -9.50 20.49
CA ALA A 284 -26.59 -9.01 21.69
C ALA A 284 -25.63 -8.11 22.50
N ALA A 285 -24.39 -8.56 22.72
CA ALA A 285 -23.37 -7.79 23.43
C ALA A 285 -22.98 -6.51 22.68
N ALA A 286 -22.85 -6.55 21.35
CA ALA A 286 -22.56 -5.39 20.51
C ALA A 286 -23.72 -4.40 20.51
N THR A 287 -24.97 -4.88 20.51
CA THR A 287 -26.17 -4.03 20.64
C THR A 287 -26.23 -3.35 22.00
N GLY A 288 -26.00 -4.11 23.09
CA GLY A 288 -25.91 -3.55 24.43
C GLY A 288 -24.80 -2.52 24.56
N LEU A 289 -23.60 -2.85 24.07
CA LEU A 289 -22.45 -1.94 24.09
C LEU A 289 -22.65 -0.71 23.20
N ALA A 290 -23.35 -0.82 22.06
CA ALA A 290 -23.72 0.32 21.24
C ALA A 290 -24.67 1.27 21.97
N ALA A 291 -25.71 0.75 22.62
CA ALA A 291 -26.64 1.55 23.42
C ALA A 291 -25.94 2.21 24.63
N GLU A 292 -25.04 1.49 25.30
CA GLU A 292 -24.20 2.05 26.36
C GLU A 292 -23.25 3.13 25.84
N THR A 293 -22.65 2.92 24.66
CA THR A 293 -21.77 3.90 24.02
C THR A 293 -22.55 5.17 23.68
N GLU A 294 -23.76 5.05 23.15
CA GLU A 294 -24.62 6.20 22.84
C GLU A 294 -24.97 6.98 24.12
N LYS A 295 -25.39 6.28 25.17
CA LYS A 295 -25.65 6.90 26.50
C LYS A 295 -24.41 7.58 27.07
N LEU A 296 -23.25 6.92 26.98
CA LEU A 296 -21.99 7.46 27.47
C LEU A 296 -21.59 8.72 26.69
N LEU A 297 -21.65 8.69 25.35
CA LEU A 297 -21.33 9.86 24.53
C LEU A 297 -22.30 11.02 24.81
N ALA A 298 -23.60 10.75 24.97
CA ALA A 298 -24.60 11.77 25.31
C ALA A 298 -24.41 12.37 26.72
N ALA A 299 -23.98 11.55 27.70
CA ALA A 299 -23.71 12.01 29.06
C ALA A 299 -22.34 12.70 29.19
N THR A 300 -21.36 12.27 28.39
CA THR A 300 -19.98 12.76 28.46
C THR A 300 -19.82 14.04 27.66
N LEU A 301 -20.41 14.14 26.46
CA LEU A 301 -20.23 15.28 25.57
C LEU A 301 -21.38 16.29 25.72
N THR A 302 -21.04 17.57 25.76
CA THR A 302 -22.04 18.64 25.63
C THR A 302 -22.67 18.61 24.22
N PRO A 303 -23.88 19.19 24.04
CA PRO A 303 -24.49 19.28 22.70
C PRO A 303 -23.57 19.92 21.65
N THR A 304 -22.81 20.96 22.04
CA THR A 304 -21.81 21.62 21.18
C THR A 304 -20.65 20.69 20.82
N GLN A 305 -20.12 19.94 21.79
CA GLN A 305 -19.06 18.94 21.55
C GLN A 305 -19.53 17.84 20.59
N ALA A 306 -20.74 17.29 20.82
CA ALA A 306 -21.32 16.25 19.98
C ALA A 306 -21.57 16.74 18.54
N ALA A 307 -22.10 17.97 18.38
CA ALA A 307 -22.27 18.59 17.07
C ALA A 307 -20.92 18.78 16.35
N ARG A 308 -19.89 19.25 17.05
CA ARG A 308 -18.56 19.43 16.48
C ARG A 308 -17.92 18.10 16.08
N LEU A 309 -18.08 17.05 16.88
CA LEU A 309 -17.59 15.71 16.53
C LEU A 309 -18.28 15.17 15.27
N LYS A 310 -19.60 15.37 15.12
CA LYS A 310 -20.35 14.98 13.91
C LYS A 310 -19.86 15.74 12.68
N GLN A 311 -19.53 17.03 12.82
CA GLN A 311 -18.90 17.83 11.76
C GLN A 311 -17.55 17.23 11.34
N ILE A 312 -16.66 16.92 12.29
CA ILE A 312 -15.36 16.29 12.01
C ILE A 312 -15.55 14.93 11.35
N ASP A 313 -16.49 14.11 11.82
CA ASP A 313 -16.78 12.79 11.28
C ASP A 313 -17.13 12.85 9.79
N ARG A 314 -18.02 13.77 9.40
CA ARG A 314 -18.38 14.04 8.00
C ARG A 314 -17.20 14.53 7.16
N GLN A 315 -16.42 15.47 7.70
CA GLN A 315 -15.27 16.03 6.98
C GLN A 315 -14.17 14.99 6.72
N THR A 316 -14.13 13.92 7.50
CA THR A 316 -12.98 13.00 7.55
C THR A 316 -13.34 11.57 7.21
N GLN A 317 -14.62 11.27 6.93
CA GLN A 317 -15.09 9.93 6.59
C GLN A 317 -14.28 9.43 5.42
N PRO A 318 -13.51 8.33 5.52
CA PRO A 318 -12.88 7.82 4.31
C PRO A 318 -14.02 7.55 3.31
N GLY A 319 -13.88 8.00 2.06
CA GLY A 319 -14.79 7.54 1.01
C GLY A 319 -14.89 6.01 1.05
N ARG A 320 -15.97 5.41 0.52
CA ARG A 320 -16.19 3.94 0.50
C ARG A 320 -15.14 3.11 -0.30
N GLY A 321 -13.85 3.49 -0.27
CA GLY A 321 -12.72 2.80 -0.88
C GLY A 321 -11.42 2.94 -0.07
N LEU A 322 -10.41 2.17 -0.45
CA LEU A 322 -9.09 2.08 0.20
C LEU A 322 -8.26 3.39 0.17
N GLN A 323 -8.76 4.46 -0.45
CA GLN A 323 -8.08 5.75 -0.50
C GLN A 323 -8.63 6.65 0.59
N ALA A 324 -7.77 6.97 1.55
CA ALA A 324 -8.08 7.72 2.76
C ALA A 324 -8.18 9.25 2.55
N SER A 325 -8.62 9.70 1.37
CA SER A 325 -9.16 11.05 1.24
C SER A 325 -10.59 11.04 1.82
N GLY A 326 -10.92 12.05 2.61
CA GLY A 326 -12.26 12.20 3.19
C GLY A 326 -13.35 12.10 2.10
N THR A 327 -14.56 11.75 2.48
CA THR A 327 -15.75 11.81 1.66
C THR A 327 -15.86 13.25 1.27
N HIS A 328 -15.55 13.52 0.01
CA HIS A 328 -15.88 14.80 -0.56
C HIS A 328 -17.37 15.05 -0.32
N VAL A 329 -17.73 16.34 -0.19
CA VAL A 329 -19.13 16.80 -0.06
C VAL A 329 -20.02 16.18 -1.16
N GLU A 330 -19.44 15.69 -2.25
CA GLU A 330 -20.04 14.89 -3.31
C GLU A 330 -20.77 13.62 -2.87
N GLU A 331 -20.13 12.79 -2.04
CA GLU A 331 -20.72 11.54 -1.58
C GLU A 331 -21.84 11.80 -0.57
N LEU A 332 -21.81 12.97 0.10
CA LEU A 332 -22.83 13.39 1.03
C LEU A 332 -24.20 13.45 0.33
N TYR A 333 -24.32 14.14 -0.80
CA TYR A 333 -25.60 14.26 -1.48
C TYR A 333 -26.06 12.96 -2.17
N LYS A 334 -25.20 11.94 -2.21
CA LYS A 334 -25.53 10.59 -2.70
C LYS A 334 -25.90 9.64 -1.57
N ALA A 335 -25.46 9.93 -0.35
CA ALA A 335 -25.79 9.15 0.81
C ALA A 335 -27.26 9.39 1.18
N ALA A 336 -28.07 8.34 1.13
CA ALA A 336 -29.51 8.40 1.42
C ALA A 336 -29.82 9.06 2.79
N GLU A 337 -28.96 8.87 3.79
CA GLU A 337 -29.10 9.50 5.11
C GLU A 337 -28.94 11.02 5.05
N SER A 338 -27.97 11.51 4.31
CA SER A 338 -27.73 12.94 4.14
C SER A 338 -28.80 13.59 3.26
N VAL A 339 -29.24 12.91 2.20
CA VAL A 339 -30.38 13.35 1.38
C VAL A 339 -31.62 13.55 2.25
N ARG A 340 -31.89 12.60 3.15
CA ARG A 340 -33.00 12.70 4.12
C ARG A 340 -32.77 13.81 5.16
N GLU A 341 -31.58 13.88 5.75
CA GLU A 341 -31.23 14.85 6.80
C GLU A 341 -31.32 16.29 6.30
N PHE A 342 -30.88 16.55 5.07
CA PHE A 342 -30.90 17.89 4.47
C PHE A 342 -32.14 18.15 3.62
N GLY A 343 -33.08 17.20 3.56
CA GLY A 343 -34.30 17.31 2.76
C GLY A 343 -34.04 17.54 1.27
N ILE A 344 -32.96 16.98 0.72
CA ILE A 344 -32.57 17.14 -0.68
C ILE A 344 -33.47 16.24 -1.54
N THR A 345 -34.01 16.77 -2.64
CA THR A 345 -34.90 15.99 -3.52
C THR A 345 -34.10 15.16 -4.54
N PRO A 346 -34.68 14.09 -5.12
CA PRO A 346 -34.03 13.34 -6.20
C PRO A 346 -33.63 14.22 -7.39
N GLU A 347 -34.42 15.25 -7.72
CA GLU A 347 -34.13 16.20 -8.79
C GLU A 347 -32.90 17.06 -8.46
N GLN A 348 -32.77 17.48 -7.19
CA GLN A 348 -31.58 18.19 -6.73
C GLN A 348 -30.34 17.31 -6.75
N VAL A 349 -30.44 16.01 -6.39
CA VAL A 349 -29.33 15.05 -6.53
C VAL A 349 -28.88 14.95 -7.98
N ALA A 350 -29.83 14.80 -8.93
CA ALA A 350 -29.52 14.74 -10.36
C ALA A 350 -28.88 16.04 -10.88
N ALA A 351 -29.38 17.21 -10.43
CA ALA A 351 -28.81 18.50 -10.79
C ALA A 351 -27.38 18.68 -10.24
N LEU A 352 -27.13 18.27 -8.99
CA LEU A 352 -25.80 18.25 -8.39
C LEU A 352 -24.86 17.35 -9.21
N ASP A 353 -25.30 16.15 -9.60
CA ASP A 353 -24.51 15.26 -10.48
C ASP A 353 -24.15 15.93 -11.82
N GLY A 354 -25.07 16.73 -12.38
CA GLY A 354 -24.81 17.55 -13.57
C GLY A 354 -23.73 18.61 -13.33
N VAL A 355 -23.77 19.34 -12.20
CA VAL A 355 -22.74 20.33 -11.80
C VAL A 355 -21.37 19.66 -11.70
N TRP A 356 -21.31 18.44 -11.16
CA TRP A 356 -20.08 17.66 -11.02
C TRP A 356 -19.54 17.13 -12.34
N ALA A 357 -20.40 16.64 -13.22
CA ALA A 357 -20.02 16.25 -14.57
C ALA A 357 -19.40 17.42 -15.34
N ALA A 358 -20.00 18.61 -15.24
CA ALA A 358 -19.49 19.82 -15.87
C ALA A 358 -18.12 20.24 -15.30
N PHE A 359 -17.97 20.30 -13.96
CA PHE A 359 -16.69 20.58 -13.34
C PHE A 359 -15.59 19.62 -13.80
N ARG A 360 -15.88 18.32 -13.85
CA ARG A 360 -14.93 17.29 -14.32
C ARG A 360 -14.47 17.53 -15.76
N ALA A 361 -15.38 17.90 -16.64
CA ALA A 361 -15.06 18.23 -18.02
C ALA A 361 -14.16 19.49 -18.11
N ASP A 362 -14.50 20.54 -17.36
CA ASP A 362 -13.74 21.79 -17.35
C ASP A 362 -12.36 21.64 -16.69
N ALA A 363 -12.27 20.90 -15.59
CA ALA A 363 -11.01 20.60 -14.90
C ALA A 363 -10.08 19.81 -15.81
N ALA A 364 -10.61 18.81 -16.54
CA ALA A 364 -9.85 18.08 -17.54
C ALA A 364 -9.32 19.02 -18.63
N LYS A 365 -10.14 19.94 -19.14
CA LYS A 365 -9.73 20.93 -20.14
C LYS A 365 -8.64 21.88 -19.62
N ALA A 366 -8.77 22.34 -18.36
CA ALA A 366 -7.78 23.22 -17.72
C ALA A 366 -6.43 22.51 -17.52
N LEU A 367 -6.46 21.25 -17.08
CA LEU A 367 -5.24 20.46 -16.92
C LEU A 367 -4.56 20.19 -18.28
N LEU A 368 -5.34 19.96 -19.33
CA LEU A 368 -4.83 19.67 -20.68
C LEU A 368 -4.29 20.90 -21.43
N SER A 369 -4.47 22.13 -20.92
CA SER A 369 -3.95 23.34 -21.59
C SER A 369 -2.43 23.50 -21.47
N GLY A 370 -1.76 22.69 -20.63
CA GLY A 370 -0.30 22.56 -20.60
C GLY A 370 0.43 23.47 -19.62
N GLU A 371 -0.15 24.55 -19.10
CA GLU A 371 0.51 25.45 -18.15
C GLU A 371 0.10 25.16 -16.70
N PRO A 372 0.97 24.59 -15.83
CA PRO A 372 0.53 24.15 -14.50
C PRO A 372 0.09 25.27 -13.57
N ALA A 373 0.76 26.43 -13.62
CA ALA A 373 0.38 27.57 -12.76
C ALA A 373 -0.99 28.15 -13.17
N ALA A 374 -1.25 28.25 -14.47
CA ALA A 374 -2.55 28.63 -15.00
C ALA A 374 -3.61 27.56 -14.68
N ALA A 375 -3.26 26.28 -14.82
CA ALA A 375 -4.14 25.16 -14.49
C ALA A 375 -4.50 25.13 -13.00
N GLU A 376 -3.54 25.35 -12.10
CA GLU A 376 -3.78 25.41 -10.66
C GLU A 376 -4.74 26.55 -10.29
N LYS A 377 -4.48 27.76 -10.79
CA LYS A 377 -5.39 28.90 -10.63
C LYS A 377 -6.78 28.59 -11.21
N ARG A 378 -6.84 28.05 -12.43
CA ARG A 378 -8.10 27.72 -13.10
C ARG A 378 -8.87 26.62 -12.36
N LEU A 379 -8.19 25.63 -11.79
CA LEU A 379 -8.83 24.60 -10.97
C LEU A 379 -9.43 25.19 -9.70
N ALA A 380 -8.73 26.14 -9.05
CA ALA A 380 -9.28 26.87 -7.91
C ALA A 380 -10.54 27.67 -8.31
N ASP A 381 -10.50 28.39 -9.44
CA ASP A 381 -11.65 29.13 -9.97
C ASP A 381 -12.83 28.18 -10.31
N LEU A 382 -12.55 27.04 -10.94
CA LEU A 382 -13.55 26.03 -11.28
C LEU A 382 -14.15 25.39 -10.03
N ALA A 383 -13.34 25.12 -9.01
CA ALA A 383 -13.81 24.55 -7.76
C ALA A 383 -14.72 25.54 -7.00
N ALA A 384 -14.38 26.84 -7.01
CA ALA A 384 -15.22 27.90 -6.48
C ALA A 384 -16.53 28.04 -7.26
N ALA A 385 -16.48 28.07 -8.60
CA ALA A 385 -17.66 28.16 -9.46
C ALA A 385 -18.59 26.96 -9.31
N ARG A 386 -18.02 25.76 -9.22
CA ARG A 386 -18.75 24.52 -8.93
C ARG A 386 -19.45 24.59 -7.59
N ARG A 387 -18.78 25.05 -6.54
CA ARG A 387 -19.38 25.22 -5.21
C ARG A 387 -20.58 26.16 -5.27
N ALA A 388 -20.43 27.32 -5.92
CA ALA A 388 -21.52 28.27 -6.09
C ALA A 388 -22.72 27.67 -6.87
N LYS A 389 -22.45 26.90 -7.94
CA LYS A 389 -23.50 26.19 -8.69
C LYS A 389 -24.19 25.12 -7.85
N ALA A 390 -23.45 24.36 -7.05
CA ALA A 390 -24.02 23.35 -6.17
C ALA A 390 -24.89 23.97 -5.07
N GLU A 391 -24.44 25.08 -4.46
CA GLU A 391 -25.21 25.84 -3.48
C GLU A 391 -26.50 26.40 -4.10
N ALA A 392 -26.48 26.83 -5.37
CA ALA A 392 -27.66 27.32 -6.09
C ALA A 392 -28.70 26.22 -6.44
N VAL A 393 -28.32 24.93 -6.44
CA VAL A 393 -29.27 23.82 -6.58
C VAL A 393 -30.07 23.61 -5.29
N LEU A 394 -29.50 23.97 -4.15
CA LEU A 394 -30.13 23.88 -2.84
C LEU A 394 -30.97 25.12 -2.55
N THR A 395 -32.04 24.97 -1.76
CA THR A 395 -32.72 26.15 -1.19
C THR A 395 -31.79 26.83 -0.19
N THR A 396 -32.00 28.12 0.08
CA THR A 396 -31.23 28.87 1.08
C THR A 396 -31.21 28.18 2.45
N ALA A 397 -32.33 27.59 2.87
CA ALA A 397 -32.44 26.84 4.12
C ALA A 397 -31.63 25.54 4.10
N GLN A 398 -31.68 24.78 3.00
CA GLN A 398 -30.88 23.57 2.82
C GLN A 398 -29.39 23.89 2.80
N ALA A 399 -28.96 24.91 2.05
CA ALA A 399 -27.58 25.35 1.97
C ALA A 399 -27.03 25.79 3.33
N ALA A 400 -27.83 26.52 4.12
CA ALA A 400 -27.47 26.89 5.49
C ALA A 400 -27.32 25.64 6.39
N THR A 401 -28.25 24.69 6.29
CA THR A 401 -28.20 23.45 7.08
C THR A 401 -26.98 22.61 6.72
N VAL A 402 -26.65 22.49 5.43
CA VAL A 402 -25.44 21.81 4.96
C VAL A 402 -24.18 22.53 5.48
N LYS A 403 -24.13 23.86 5.42
CA LYS A 403 -23.00 24.64 5.94
C LYS A 403 -22.80 24.41 7.44
N ASP A 404 -23.86 24.46 8.23
CA ASP A 404 -23.82 24.23 9.68
C ASP A 404 -23.46 22.77 10.02
N ALA A 405 -23.94 21.83 9.19
CA ALA A 405 -23.65 20.41 9.30
C ALA A 405 -22.17 20.05 9.08
N PHE A 406 -21.43 20.87 8.32
CA PHE A 406 -19.97 20.73 8.17
C PHE A 406 -19.21 21.63 9.13
N GLY A 407 -19.73 22.80 9.51
CA GLY A 407 -19.04 23.74 10.39
C GLY A 407 -17.69 24.21 9.86
N ALA A 408 -16.82 24.65 10.77
CA ALA A 408 -15.46 25.08 10.42
C ALA A 408 -14.60 23.90 9.93
N PRO A 409 -13.70 24.08 8.95
CA PRO A 409 -12.77 23.03 8.54
C PRO A 409 -11.95 22.50 9.72
N PHE A 410 -11.91 21.19 9.88
CA PHE A 410 -11.03 20.49 10.81
C PHE A 410 -9.65 20.36 10.15
N THR A 411 -8.64 20.93 10.81
CA THR A 411 -7.26 20.95 10.30
C THR A 411 -6.35 19.91 10.96
N GLY A 412 -6.88 19.17 11.96
CA GLY A 412 -6.15 18.15 12.70
C GLY A 412 -6.09 16.78 12.03
N SER A 413 -5.43 15.82 12.70
CA SER A 413 -5.38 14.41 12.31
C SER A 413 -6.51 13.60 12.97
N THR A 414 -7.27 12.84 12.19
CA THR A 414 -8.25 11.86 12.70
C THR A 414 -7.68 10.48 13.00
N ARG A 415 -6.43 10.26 12.60
CA ARG A 415 -5.71 9.04 12.99
C ARG A 415 -5.03 9.30 14.31
N ASP A 416 -5.31 8.44 15.26
CA ASP A 416 -4.41 8.24 16.38
C ASP A 416 -3.10 7.68 15.80
N ARG A 417 -2.08 8.54 15.71
CA ARG A 417 -0.78 8.23 15.12
C ARG A 417 -0.03 7.11 15.89
N THR A 418 -0.55 6.65 17.04
CA THR A 418 -0.03 5.51 17.79
C THR A 418 -0.61 4.16 17.34
N SER A 419 -1.76 4.14 16.66
CA SER A 419 -2.49 2.92 16.32
C SER A 419 -2.09 2.35 14.96
N GLY A 420 -0.83 1.91 14.83
CA GLY A 420 -0.50 0.91 13.82
C GLY A 420 -1.37 -0.33 14.03
N ALA A 421 -1.86 -0.94 12.95
CA ALA A 421 -2.77 -2.11 12.95
C ALA A 421 -2.25 -3.35 13.70
N THR A 422 -1.06 -3.30 14.28
CA THR A 422 -0.39 -4.40 14.98
C THR A 422 -0.63 -4.41 16.49
N GLY A 423 -1.31 -3.42 17.07
CA GLY A 423 -1.57 -3.37 18.52
C GLY A 423 -0.31 -3.20 19.38
N ALA A 424 0.88 -3.16 18.76
CA ALA A 424 2.08 -2.68 19.40
C ALA A 424 1.96 -1.17 19.56
N LYS A 425 2.25 -0.65 20.76
CA LYS A 425 2.49 0.77 21.00
C LYS A 425 3.73 1.20 20.21
N THR A 426 3.60 1.34 18.89
CA THR A 426 4.61 2.01 18.09
C THR A 426 4.65 3.44 18.59
N ALA A 427 5.86 3.96 18.85
CA ALA A 427 6.04 5.37 19.16
C ALA A 427 5.23 6.21 18.18
N ASP A 428 4.47 7.20 18.66
CA ASP A 428 3.73 8.07 17.76
C ASP A 428 4.71 8.74 16.77
N LEU A 429 4.21 9.14 15.61
CA LEU A 429 5.02 9.74 14.56
C LEU A 429 5.82 10.97 15.04
N GLY A 430 5.28 11.75 15.97
CA GLY A 430 5.96 12.90 16.58
C GLY A 430 7.15 12.45 17.42
N THR A 431 6.98 11.43 18.24
CA THR A 431 8.08 10.79 18.99
C THR A 431 9.15 10.22 18.06
N ILE A 432 8.78 9.53 16.99
CA ILE A 432 9.74 9.00 16.00
C ILE A 432 10.53 10.15 15.36
N ARG A 433 9.83 11.22 14.96
CA ARG A 433 10.47 12.41 14.38
C ARG A 433 11.37 13.12 15.38
N ALA A 434 10.94 13.27 16.63
CA ALA A 434 11.74 13.87 17.70
C ALA A 434 13.03 13.08 17.94
N ALA A 435 12.91 11.74 18.02
CA ALA A 435 14.05 10.84 18.17
C ALA A 435 15.02 10.90 16.98
N ALA A 436 14.51 11.07 15.75
CA ALA A 436 15.32 11.14 14.54
C ALA A 436 15.81 12.57 14.18
N PHE A 437 15.27 13.61 14.79
CA PHE A 437 15.60 15.00 14.49
C PHE A 437 17.06 15.29 14.87
N GLY A 438 17.85 15.80 13.93
CA GLY A 438 19.28 16.05 14.13
C GLY A 438 20.11 14.78 14.24
N ARG A 439 19.61 13.62 13.78
CA ARG A 439 20.33 12.34 13.82
C ARG A 439 20.69 11.81 12.43
N TYR A 440 21.78 11.07 12.38
CA TYR A 440 22.15 10.25 11.23
C TYR A 440 21.27 8.99 11.18
N THR A 441 20.92 8.57 9.97
CA THR A 441 19.97 7.48 9.69
C THR A 441 20.51 6.50 8.65
N THR A 442 20.90 7.02 7.48
CA THR A 442 21.14 6.26 6.24
C THR A 442 22.43 6.66 5.52
N GLU A 443 23.26 7.49 6.14
CA GLU A 443 24.42 8.12 5.54
C GLU A 443 25.50 7.11 5.13
N LEU A 444 25.83 6.14 5.99
CA LEU A 444 26.78 5.07 5.61
C LEU A 444 26.26 4.22 4.44
N ASN A 445 24.96 3.94 4.39
CA ASN A 445 24.35 3.24 3.25
C ASN A 445 24.46 4.06 1.96
N ARG A 446 24.44 5.40 2.04
CA ARG A 446 24.64 6.27 0.88
C ARG A 446 26.07 6.23 0.38
N LEU A 447 27.06 6.33 1.26
CA LEU A 447 28.47 6.19 0.85
C LEU A 447 28.77 4.80 0.27
N ALA A 448 28.22 3.76 0.89
CA ALA A 448 28.41 2.38 0.47
C ALA A 448 27.82 2.08 -0.91
N LEU A 449 26.62 2.61 -1.23
CA LEU A 449 25.82 2.15 -2.36
C LEU A 449 25.62 3.18 -3.48
N ASP A 450 25.98 4.45 -3.28
CA ASP A 450 25.71 5.53 -4.24
C ASP A 450 26.97 5.93 -5.00
N ALA A 451 27.21 5.29 -6.15
CA ALA A 451 28.40 5.51 -6.98
C ALA A 451 28.60 6.98 -7.38
N ALA A 452 27.53 7.76 -7.51
CA ALA A 452 27.66 9.17 -7.84
C ALA A 452 28.20 9.98 -6.66
N VAL A 453 27.76 9.66 -5.44
CA VAL A 453 28.32 10.24 -4.22
C VAL A 453 29.78 9.82 -4.04
N GLN A 454 30.10 8.55 -4.32
CA GLN A 454 31.48 8.05 -4.28
C GLN A 454 32.39 8.82 -5.25
N ALA A 455 31.94 9.03 -6.49
CA ALA A 455 32.68 9.77 -7.51
C ALA A 455 32.86 11.26 -7.14
N GLU A 456 31.79 11.92 -6.68
CA GLU A 456 31.81 13.32 -6.23
C GLU A 456 32.80 13.54 -5.08
N LEU A 457 32.80 12.63 -4.12
CA LEU A 457 33.71 12.68 -2.98
C LEU A 457 35.09 12.11 -3.31
N LYS A 458 35.28 11.54 -4.51
CA LYS A 458 36.52 10.86 -4.93
C LYS A 458 36.95 9.79 -3.92
N LEU A 459 36.01 8.96 -3.49
CA LEU A 459 36.30 7.88 -2.54
C LEU A 459 37.18 6.82 -3.19
N THR A 460 38.15 6.30 -2.45
CA THR A 460 38.93 5.13 -2.89
C THR A 460 38.10 3.84 -2.74
N PRO A 461 38.42 2.77 -3.48
CA PRO A 461 37.77 1.47 -3.29
C PRO A 461 37.81 0.97 -1.84
N GLU A 462 38.91 1.24 -1.13
CA GLU A 462 39.05 0.89 0.28
C GLU A 462 38.10 1.70 1.18
N GLN A 463 37.88 2.99 0.90
CA GLN A 463 36.90 3.80 1.62
C GLN A 463 35.48 3.29 1.38
N VAL A 464 35.14 2.91 0.15
CA VAL A 464 33.84 2.33 -0.19
C VAL A 464 33.60 1.02 0.55
N LYS A 465 34.58 0.11 0.52
CA LYS A 465 34.52 -1.16 1.27
C LYS A 465 34.33 -0.94 2.78
N LYS A 466 35.09 -0.02 3.37
CA LYS A 466 34.93 0.30 4.80
C LYS A 466 33.58 0.94 5.11
N ALA A 467 33.00 1.72 4.18
CA ALA A 467 31.65 2.25 4.33
C ALA A 467 30.58 1.13 4.32
N GLU A 468 30.75 0.09 3.49
CA GLU A 468 29.88 -1.10 3.49
C GLU A 468 29.97 -1.87 4.82
N GLU A 469 31.18 -2.11 5.31
CA GLU A 469 31.44 -2.76 6.60
C GLU A 469 30.84 -1.97 7.76
N ALA A 470 31.04 -0.65 7.78
CA ALA A 470 30.48 0.25 8.78
C ALA A 470 28.94 0.28 8.73
N ALA A 471 28.35 0.32 7.53
CA ALA A 471 26.90 0.25 7.36
C ALA A 471 26.30 -1.06 7.91
N ALA A 472 26.93 -2.20 7.60
CA ALA A 472 26.54 -3.51 8.12
C ALA A 472 26.69 -3.59 9.65
N ALA A 473 27.77 -3.03 10.20
CA ALA A 473 28.01 -2.98 11.63
C ALA A 473 26.97 -2.13 12.36
N VAL A 474 26.63 -0.93 11.85
CA VAL A 474 25.57 -0.08 12.40
C VAL A 474 24.22 -0.78 12.34
N GLN A 475 23.92 -1.46 11.24
CA GLN A 475 22.68 -2.22 11.13
C GLN A 475 22.63 -3.34 12.19
N THR A 476 23.71 -4.07 12.38
CA THR A 476 23.75 -5.18 13.36
C THR A 476 23.71 -4.69 14.81
N LYS A 477 24.45 -3.63 15.14
CA LYS A 477 24.62 -3.12 16.51
C LYS A 477 23.53 -2.16 16.97
N ALA A 478 22.90 -1.45 16.03
CA ALA A 478 21.92 -0.40 16.31
C ALA A 478 20.72 -0.49 15.37
N THR A 479 20.16 -1.70 15.22
CA THR A 479 18.82 -1.87 14.64
C THR A 479 17.83 -1.21 15.59
N PRO A 480 17.07 -0.18 15.16
CA PRO A 480 15.99 0.36 15.97
C PRO A 480 15.05 -0.79 16.35
N PRO A 481 14.70 -0.95 17.63
CA PRO A 481 13.60 -1.81 18.02
C PRO A 481 12.31 -1.17 17.48
N TRP A 482 12.00 -1.42 16.20
CA TRP A 482 10.83 -0.87 15.51
C TRP A 482 9.53 -1.24 16.22
N VAL A 483 9.56 -2.27 17.07
CA VAL A 483 8.42 -2.77 17.83
C VAL A 483 8.84 -3.00 19.29
N GLY A 484 8.12 -2.40 20.24
CA GLY A 484 8.15 -2.78 21.66
C GLY A 484 9.01 -1.92 22.60
N ALA A 485 9.98 -1.14 22.12
CA ALA A 485 10.89 -0.38 23.01
C ALA A 485 10.32 0.94 23.55
N GLY A 486 9.10 1.32 23.17
CA GLY A 486 8.52 2.61 23.54
C GLY A 486 9.28 3.81 22.97
N ALA A 487 8.87 5.01 23.37
CA ALA A 487 9.43 6.28 22.92
C ALA A 487 10.91 6.45 23.29
N GLU A 488 11.24 6.22 24.57
CA GLU A 488 12.58 6.39 25.12
C GLU A 488 13.57 5.39 24.55
N GLY A 489 13.19 4.11 24.46
CA GLY A 489 14.04 3.08 23.87
C GLY A 489 14.32 3.37 22.41
N PHE A 490 13.33 3.83 21.65
CA PHE A 490 13.53 4.26 20.26
C PHE A 490 14.48 5.46 20.16
N ALA A 491 14.29 6.49 21.00
CA ALA A 491 15.16 7.67 21.04
C ALA A 491 16.60 7.32 21.40
N LYS A 492 16.80 6.43 22.39
CA LYS A 492 18.12 5.92 22.78
C LYS A 492 18.80 5.20 21.63
N THR A 493 18.11 4.27 20.97
CA THR A 493 18.69 3.54 19.83
C THR A 493 19.01 4.48 18.66
N MET A 494 18.17 5.49 18.39
CA MET A 494 18.47 6.50 17.36
C MET A 494 19.70 7.34 17.71
N ALA A 495 19.87 7.71 18.99
CA ALA A 495 21.06 8.42 19.45
C ALA A 495 22.33 7.56 19.33
N GLU A 496 22.29 6.31 19.79
CA GLU A 496 23.39 5.34 19.68
C GLU A 496 23.77 5.10 18.22
N ARG A 497 22.78 4.85 17.36
CA ARG A 497 22.96 4.70 15.91
C ARG A 497 23.63 5.94 15.32
N SER A 498 23.16 7.13 15.67
CA SER A 498 23.69 8.40 15.17
C SER A 498 25.15 8.59 15.57
N ALA A 499 25.49 8.32 16.83
CA ALA A 499 26.85 8.43 17.33
C ALA A 499 27.80 7.44 16.64
N LEU A 500 27.35 6.20 16.41
CA LEU A 500 28.12 5.22 15.65
C LEU A 500 28.36 5.69 14.21
N VAL A 501 27.32 6.19 13.53
CA VAL A 501 27.46 6.72 12.16
C VAL A 501 28.42 7.89 12.12
N GLU A 502 28.31 8.85 13.04
CA GLU A 502 29.19 10.02 13.11
C GLU A 502 30.66 9.61 13.29
N ALA A 503 30.93 8.68 14.21
CA ALA A 503 32.27 8.18 14.47
C ALA A 503 32.87 7.48 13.24
N GLU A 504 32.08 6.65 12.54
CA GLU A 504 32.55 5.98 11.32
C GLU A 504 32.76 6.96 10.17
N LEU A 505 31.88 7.95 9.98
CA LEU A 505 32.07 8.99 8.97
C LEU A 505 33.36 9.77 9.19
N GLY A 506 33.70 10.11 10.43
CA GLY A 506 34.95 10.81 10.77
C GLY A 506 36.22 9.99 10.51
N LYS A 507 36.15 8.66 10.58
CA LYS A 507 37.26 7.76 10.22
C LYS A 507 37.37 7.56 8.71
N LEU A 508 36.23 7.56 8.00
CA LEU A 508 36.15 7.24 6.58
C LEU A 508 36.49 8.43 5.68
N LEU A 509 36.05 9.63 6.04
CA LEU A 509 36.10 10.81 5.18
C LEU A 509 37.14 11.80 5.68
N THR A 510 37.88 12.41 4.74
CA THR A 510 38.67 13.61 5.05
C THR A 510 37.74 14.77 5.46
N PRO A 511 38.23 15.82 6.15
CA PRO A 511 37.39 16.97 6.52
C PRO A 511 36.66 17.63 5.34
N ALA A 512 37.32 17.75 4.19
CA ALA A 512 36.73 18.30 2.98
C ALA A 512 35.63 17.38 2.40
N GLN A 513 35.88 16.06 2.34
CA GLN A 513 34.88 15.07 1.93
C GLN A 513 33.68 15.05 2.88
N GLY A 514 33.92 15.10 4.20
CA GLY A 514 32.87 15.13 5.22
C GLY A 514 31.96 16.35 5.09
N LYS A 515 32.55 17.53 4.85
CA LYS A 515 31.78 18.76 4.57
C LYS A 515 30.92 18.59 3.31
N ARG A 516 31.52 18.16 2.19
CA ARG A 516 30.80 17.99 0.93
C ARG A 516 29.70 16.92 1.02
N PHE A 517 29.96 15.84 1.73
CA PHE A 517 28.98 14.78 1.95
C PHE A 517 27.79 15.28 2.77
N ARG A 518 28.03 16.10 3.80
CA ARG A 518 26.96 16.75 4.57
C ARG A 518 26.09 17.63 3.69
N GLU A 519 26.67 18.45 2.82
CA GLU A 519 25.95 19.25 1.81
C GLU A 519 25.03 18.36 0.94
N ILE A 520 25.58 17.28 0.37
CA ILE A 520 24.85 16.31 -0.47
C ILE A 520 23.66 15.70 0.28
N MET A 521 23.85 15.30 1.55
CA MET A 521 22.81 14.66 2.34
C MET A 521 21.69 15.64 2.74
N MET A 522 22.03 16.90 3.02
CA MET A 522 21.03 17.95 3.26
C MET A 522 20.19 18.19 2.00
N GLN A 523 20.82 18.34 0.83
CA GLN A 523 20.10 18.44 -0.44
C GLN A 523 19.25 17.21 -0.76
N ALA A 524 19.70 16.00 -0.38
CA ALA A 524 18.92 14.78 -0.53
C ALA A 524 17.69 14.75 0.38
N ARG A 525 17.79 15.22 1.63
CA ARG A 525 16.62 15.34 2.52
C ARG A 525 15.62 16.37 2.01
N GLU A 526 16.10 17.54 1.58
CA GLU A 526 15.25 18.62 1.08
C GLU A 526 14.46 18.23 -0.18
N ARG A 527 15.10 17.52 -1.12
CA ARG A 527 14.38 17.01 -2.31
C ARG A 527 13.32 15.97 -1.99
N ASN A 528 13.49 15.22 -0.90
CA ASN A 528 12.54 14.21 -0.47
C ASN A 528 11.41 14.77 0.41
N ALA A 529 11.37 16.09 0.65
CA ALA A 529 10.33 16.81 1.41
C ALA A 529 8.90 16.51 0.98
N ILE A 530 8.73 16.06 -0.26
CA ILE A 530 7.44 15.87 -0.91
C ILE A 530 6.63 14.70 -0.31
N THR A 531 7.26 13.77 0.41
CA THR A 531 6.56 12.60 0.96
C THR A 531 5.88 12.91 2.30
N LYS A 532 4.67 13.48 2.26
CA LYS A 532 3.83 13.65 3.47
C LYS A 532 3.62 12.30 4.16
N GLY A 533 3.90 12.24 5.47
CA GLY A 533 3.71 11.03 6.28
C GLY A 533 4.94 10.13 6.42
N ALA A 534 6.11 10.54 5.90
CA ALA A 534 7.35 9.85 6.21
C ALA A 534 7.62 9.85 7.73
N SER A 535 8.16 8.72 8.23
CA SER A 535 8.57 8.54 9.63
C SER A 535 9.72 9.47 10.02
N MET A 536 10.55 9.85 9.05
CA MET A 536 11.61 10.84 9.20
C MET A 536 11.16 12.19 8.65
N LEU A 537 11.62 13.28 9.28
CA LEU A 537 11.31 14.64 8.84
C LEU A 537 12.09 14.95 7.55
N PRO A 538 11.43 15.17 6.41
CA PRO A 538 12.11 15.25 5.14
C PRO A 538 12.54 16.70 4.84
N SER A 539 13.38 17.30 5.69
CA SER A 539 13.96 18.64 5.44
C SER A 539 15.43 18.66 5.83
N ALA A 540 16.23 19.45 5.10
CA ALA A 540 17.64 19.68 5.37
C ALA A 540 17.89 20.18 6.80
N VAL A 541 16.96 20.98 7.36
CA VAL A 541 17.13 21.54 8.72
C VAL A 541 17.10 20.48 9.83
N SER A 542 16.57 19.28 9.54
CA SER A 542 16.60 18.13 10.45
C SER A 542 17.91 17.34 10.42
N TYR A 543 18.84 17.69 9.53
CA TYR A 543 20.14 17.03 9.44
C TYR A 543 21.02 17.37 10.66
N PRO A 544 21.86 16.45 11.15
CA PRO A 544 22.78 16.73 12.26
C PRO A 544 23.54 18.06 12.12
N GLY A 545 23.40 18.93 13.13
CA GLY A 545 24.03 20.25 13.21
C GLY A 545 23.41 21.36 12.35
N ALA A 546 22.38 21.08 11.54
CA ALA A 546 21.78 22.08 10.66
C ALA A 546 20.84 23.02 11.42
N ALA A 547 20.04 22.50 12.35
CA ALA A 547 19.14 23.30 13.17
C ALA A 547 19.89 24.33 14.02
N GLU A 548 21.04 23.95 14.58
CA GLU A 548 21.90 24.81 15.38
C GLU A 548 22.54 25.92 14.51
N ALA A 549 23.03 25.56 13.33
CA ALA A 549 23.63 26.52 12.39
C ALA A 549 22.61 27.52 11.82
N VAL A 550 21.35 27.10 11.67
CA VAL A 550 20.23 27.97 11.26
C VAL A 550 19.70 28.81 12.43
N GLY A 551 20.06 28.48 13.67
CA GLY A 551 19.53 29.18 14.86
C GLY A 551 18.04 28.92 15.07
N LEU A 552 17.63 27.66 14.96
CA LEU A 552 16.24 27.26 15.11
C LEU A 552 15.76 27.42 16.56
N THR A 553 14.61 28.07 16.78
CA THR A 553 14.03 28.21 18.13
C THR A 553 13.41 26.90 18.62
N ALA A 554 13.15 26.79 19.93
CA ALA A 554 12.47 25.62 20.51
C ALA A 554 11.05 25.43 19.91
N ASP A 555 10.33 26.52 19.66
CA ASP A 555 8.99 26.49 19.07
C ASP A 555 9.03 26.02 17.61
N GLN A 556 9.99 26.53 16.83
CA GLN A 556 10.21 26.08 15.46
C GLN A 556 10.59 24.59 15.41
N ARG A 557 11.45 24.12 16.33
CA ARG A 557 11.79 22.69 16.42
C ARG A 557 10.55 21.84 16.67
N THR A 558 9.72 22.29 17.61
CA THR A 558 8.48 21.61 18.00
C THR A 558 7.49 21.56 16.82
N ALA A 559 7.30 22.67 16.10
CA ALA A 559 6.45 22.73 14.92
C ALA A 559 6.92 21.79 13.80
N LEU A 560 8.23 21.76 13.52
CA LEU A 560 8.80 20.82 12.56
C LEU A 560 8.53 19.37 12.97
N ILE A 561 8.86 18.98 14.20
CA ILE A 561 8.63 17.61 14.72
C ILE A 561 7.15 17.21 14.60
N ALA A 562 6.22 18.13 14.84
CA ALA A 562 4.78 17.91 14.67
C ALA A 562 4.38 17.64 13.20
N GLY A 563 5.20 18.10 12.25
CA GLY A 563 5.07 17.88 10.82
C GLY A 563 4.72 19.12 10.00
N THR A 564 4.80 20.32 10.59
CA THR A 564 4.65 21.57 9.85
C THR A 564 5.76 21.69 8.80
N ASP A 565 5.43 22.22 7.63
CA ASP A 565 6.39 22.36 6.53
C ASP A 565 7.52 23.32 6.92
N ALA A 566 8.77 22.96 6.61
CA ALA A 566 9.91 23.82 6.90
C ALA A 566 9.82 25.17 6.18
N ALA A 567 9.18 25.22 5.02
CA ALA A 567 8.93 26.47 4.30
C ALA A 567 7.99 27.42 5.07
N GLU A 568 7.12 26.91 5.94
CA GLU A 568 6.21 27.71 6.76
C GLU A 568 6.84 28.10 8.10
N VAL A 569 7.73 27.26 8.64
CA VAL A 569 8.35 27.48 9.96
C VAL A 569 9.59 28.37 9.92
N LEU A 570 10.40 28.24 8.87
CA LEU A 570 11.68 28.96 8.76
C LEU A 570 11.49 30.41 8.30
N THR A 571 12.18 31.34 8.96
CA THR A 571 12.25 32.74 8.56
C THR A 571 13.08 32.90 7.27
N ALA A 572 12.97 34.04 6.59
CA ALA A 572 13.76 34.29 5.37
C ALA A 572 15.29 34.20 5.63
N PRO A 573 15.85 34.80 6.71
CA PRO A 573 17.28 34.62 7.04
C PRO A 573 17.66 33.16 7.29
N GLN A 574 16.79 32.39 7.94
CA GLN A 574 17.02 30.96 8.21
C GLN A 574 17.05 30.13 6.92
N LYS A 575 16.15 30.43 5.97
CA LYS A 575 16.13 29.79 4.64
C LYS A 575 17.40 30.12 3.86
N GLU A 576 17.88 31.35 3.94
CA GLU A 576 19.14 31.77 3.30
C GLU A 576 20.34 31.03 3.92
N THR A 577 20.42 30.95 5.24
CA THR A 577 21.46 30.18 5.94
C THR A 577 21.41 28.70 5.57
N LEU A 578 20.22 28.11 5.52
CA LEU A 578 20.04 26.72 5.12
C LEU A 578 20.49 26.50 3.66
N ALA A 579 20.19 27.43 2.75
CA ALA A 579 20.66 27.39 1.37
C ALA A 579 22.19 27.43 1.28
N LYS A 580 22.85 28.30 2.07
CA LYS A 580 24.32 28.35 2.16
C LYS A 580 24.92 27.06 2.71
N LEU A 581 24.30 26.47 3.74
CA LEU A 581 24.73 25.19 4.31
C LEU A 581 24.62 24.03 3.31
N MET A 582 23.64 24.06 2.40
CA MET A 582 23.49 23.05 1.36
C MET A 582 24.59 23.11 0.29
N GLY A 583 25.34 24.21 0.18
CA GLY A 583 26.46 24.33 -0.74
C GLY A 583 26.08 24.19 -2.21
N GLU A 584 27.07 23.88 -3.05
CA GLU A 584 26.88 23.74 -4.49
C GLU A 584 25.92 22.58 -4.84
N PRO A 585 24.96 22.76 -5.76
CA PRO A 585 24.02 21.71 -6.14
C PRO A 585 24.72 20.41 -6.57
N PHE A 586 24.36 19.31 -5.93
CA PHE A 586 24.82 17.98 -6.30
C PHE A 586 23.94 17.42 -7.43
N GLY A 587 24.39 17.65 -8.67
CA GLY A 587 23.65 17.27 -9.89
C GLY A 587 23.49 15.76 -10.10
N ALA A 588 24.36 14.94 -9.51
CA ALA A 588 24.42 13.51 -9.84
C ALA A 588 23.40 12.62 -9.10
N ALA A 589 22.70 13.14 -8.11
CA ALA A 589 21.72 12.35 -7.35
C ALA A 589 20.48 11.89 -8.15
N ARG A 590 20.18 12.50 -9.30
CA ARG A 590 19.19 11.94 -10.25
C ARG A 590 19.80 10.81 -11.09
N ALA A 591 21.10 10.93 -11.42
CA ALA A 591 21.85 9.90 -12.13
C ALA A 591 22.10 8.65 -11.27
N ALA A 592 22.34 8.77 -9.96
CA ALA A 592 22.56 7.64 -9.06
C ALA A 592 21.36 6.71 -8.89
N GLN A 593 20.15 7.27 -8.77
CA GLN A 593 18.92 6.47 -8.77
C GLN A 593 18.65 5.79 -10.12
N ALA A 594 19.21 6.35 -11.20
CA ALA A 594 19.19 5.75 -12.53
C ALA A 594 20.32 4.72 -12.74
N ALA A 595 21.45 4.86 -12.03
CA ALA A 595 22.66 4.05 -12.18
C ALA A 595 22.70 2.79 -11.30
N ARG A 596 21.81 2.64 -10.31
CA ARG A 596 21.63 1.32 -9.68
C ARG A 596 21.34 0.31 -10.79
N PRO A 597 21.99 -0.86 -10.83
CA PRO A 597 21.70 -1.89 -11.80
C PRO A 597 20.26 -2.35 -11.57
N ARG A 598 19.34 -1.68 -12.26
CA ARG A 598 17.98 -2.16 -12.37
C ARG A 598 18.09 -3.35 -13.30
N PRO A 599 17.45 -4.48 -12.99
CA PRO A 599 17.26 -5.48 -14.03
C PRO A 599 16.71 -4.76 -15.24
N SER A 600 17.29 -5.02 -16.40
CA SER A 600 16.98 -4.23 -17.58
C SER A 600 15.46 -4.21 -17.74
N ARG A 601 14.90 -3.05 -18.10
CA ARG A 601 13.44 -2.91 -18.23
C ARG A 601 12.87 -3.98 -19.18
N LEU A 602 13.71 -4.44 -20.10
CA LEU A 602 13.54 -5.66 -20.90
C LEU A 602 13.22 -6.91 -20.08
N VAL A 603 14.01 -7.25 -19.05
CA VAL A 603 13.72 -8.40 -18.17
C VAL A 603 12.34 -8.30 -17.54
N ILE A 604 11.91 -7.10 -17.11
CA ILE A 604 10.58 -6.91 -16.51
C ILE A 604 9.48 -7.10 -17.56
N ALA A 605 9.62 -6.50 -18.74
CA ALA A 605 8.62 -6.61 -19.80
C ALA A 605 8.55 -8.03 -20.40
N LEU A 606 9.72 -8.66 -20.56
CA LEU A 606 9.91 -10.06 -20.88
C LEU A 606 9.80 -10.94 -19.64
N ALA A 607 9.26 -10.52 -18.49
CA ALA A 607 8.95 -11.46 -17.40
C ALA A 607 7.52 -12.00 -17.53
N GLN A 608 6.69 -11.40 -18.39
CA GLN A 608 5.30 -11.75 -18.57
C GLN A 608 5.09 -12.65 -19.80
N PRO A 609 4.73 -13.94 -19.61
CA PRO A 609 4.36 -14.84 -20.71
C PRO A 609 3.28 -14.25 -21.61
N GLY A 610 3.49 -14.27 -22.93
CA GLY A 610 2.54 -13.77 -23.92
C GLY A 610 2.32 -12.26 -23.91
N GLY A 611 3.22 -11.50 -23.27
CA GLY A 611 3.13 -10.03 -23.22
C GLY A 611 3.28 -9.35 -24.59
N PRO A 612 2.98 -8.04 -24.69
CA PRO A 612 3.18 -7.24 -25.91
C PRO A 612 4.55 -7.43 -26.57
N VAL A 613 5.62 -7.54 -25.77
CA VAL A 613 7.00 -7.69 -26.28
C VAL A 613 7.24 -9.05 -26.94
N GLU A 614 6.73 -10.15 -26.38
CA GLU A 614 6.88 -11.47 -27.02
C GLU A 614 6.16 -11.54 -28.36
N ARG A 615 4.96 -10.95 -28.43
CA ARG A 615 4.18 -10.88 -29.66
C ARG A 615 4.87 -10.03 -30.73
N GLU A 616 5.41 -8.89 -30.33
CA GLU A 616 6.20 -8.00 -31.21
C GLU A 616 7.46 -8.69 -31.76
N LEU A 617 8.15 -9.47 -30.93
CA LEU A 617 9.33 -10.22 -31.36
C LEU A 617 8.98 -11.44 -32.22
N ALA A 618 7.69 -11.79 -32.36
CA ALA A 618 7.21 -12.96 -33.08
C ALA A 618 8.00 -14.24 -32.70
N LEU A 619 8.15 -14.49 -31.39
CA LEU A 619 8.95 -15.61 -30.90
C LEU A 619 8.38 -16.95 -31.38
N THR A 620 9.26 -17.85 -31.85
CA THR A 620 8.87 -19.23 -32.17
C THR A 620 8.58 -20.03 -30.89
N PRO A 621 7.86 -21.17 -30.96
CA PRO A 621 7.63 -22.02 -29.79
C PRO A 621 8.91 -22.43 -29.05
N GLU A 622 10.00 -22.69 -29.79
CA GLU A 622 11.32 -23.02 -29.25
C GLU A 622 11.92 -21.82 -28.51
N GLN A 623 11.84 -20.62 -29.09
CA GLN A 623 12.30 -19.38 -28.45
C GLN A 623 11.48 -19.04 -27.20
N THR A 624 10.16 -19.24 -27.23
CA THR A 624 9.29 -19.05 -26.06
C THR A 624 9.68 -20.01 -24.93
N THR A 625 10.00 -21.26 -25.27
CA THR A 625 10.50 -22.25 -24.30
C THR A 625 11.85 -21.82 -23.70
N ALA A 626 12.81 -21.41 -24.54
CA ALA A 626 14.11 -20.95 -24.09
C ALA A 626 14.01 -19.68 -23.21
N LEU A 627 13.14 -18.74 -23.59
CA LEU A 627 12.84 -17.54 -22.81
C LEU A 627 12.21 -17.88 -21.45
N ALA A 628 11.33 -18.87 -21.38
CA ALA A 628 10.74 -19.33 -20.12
C ALA A 628 11.81 -19.86 -19.14
N GLU A 629 12.81 -20.61 -19.63
CA GLU A 629 13.90 -21.09 -18.78
C GLU A 629 14.83 -19.96 -18.33
N ALA A 630 15.15 -19.01 -19.23
CA ALA A 630 15.91 -17.82 -18.86
C ALA A 630 15.19 -17.01 -17.75
N ARG A 631 13.87 -16.85 -17.86
CA ARG A 631 13.05 -16.17 -16.83
C ARG A 631 13.11 -16.87 -15.50
N LYS A 632 12.95 -18.19 -15.51
CA LYS A 632 12.97 -19.02 -14.30
C LYS A 632 14.30 -18.84 -13.55
N THR A 633 15.42 -18.86 -14.27
CA THR A 633 16.76 -18.60 -13.70
C THR A 633 16.84 -17.20 -13.09
N TYR A 634 16.42 -16.17 -13.83
CA TYR A 634 16.40 -14.79 -13.32
C TYR A 634 15.50 -14.63 -12.07
N GLN A 635 14.29 -15.19 -12.11
CA GLN A 635 13.32 -15.14 -11.02
C GLN A 635 13.81 -15.87 -9.77
N ALA A 636 14.55 -16.96 -9.91
CA ALA A 636 15.18 -17.65 -8.79
C ALA A 636 16.17 -16.74 -8.05
N VAL A 637 17.01 -16.00 -8.79
CA VAL A 637 17.93 -15.02 -8.18
C VAL A 637 17.17 -13.87 -7.53
N VAL A 638 16.11 -13.35 -8.17
CA VAL A 638 15.25 -12.32 -7.56
C VAL A 638 14.63 -12.80 -6.25
N ALA A 639 14.11 -14.03 -6.24
CA ALA A 639 13.49 -14.63 -5.06
C ALA A 639 14.50 -14.81 -3.92
N ALA A 640 15.70 -15.34 -4.22
CA ALA A 640 16.80 -15.46 -3.27
C ALA A 640 17.31 -14.09 -2.77
N SER A 641 17.20 -13.06 -3.61
CA SER A 641 17.61 -11.69 -3.34
C SER A 641 16.55 -10.87 -2.60
N ARG A 642 15.35 -11.40 -2.31
CA ARG A 642 14.34 -10.64 -1.55
C ARG A 642 14.82 -10.50 -0.10
N PRO A 643 14.86 -9.28 0.45
CA PRO A 643 15.18 -9.11 1.86
C PRO A 643 14.14 -9.85 2.69
N GLY A 644 14.59 -10.84 3.46
CA GLY A 644 13.80 -11.36 4.56
C GLY A 644 13.48 -10.19 5.48
N PHE A 645 12.23 -10.04 5.90
CA PHE A 645 11.83 -8.99 6.83
C PHE A 645 12.69 -9.12 8.10
N GLY A 646 13.62 -8.18 8.33
CA GLY A 646 14.46 -8.13 9.53
C GLY A 646 15.89 -8.69 9.39
N ALA A 647 16.24 -9.37 8.31
CA ALA A 647 17.63 -9.76 8.07
C ALA A 647 18.36 -8.62 7.35
N GLY A 648 19.49 -8.16 7.90
CA GLY A 648 20.36 -7.15 7.29
C GLY A 648 21.02 -7.65 6.02
N THR A 649 20.24 -8.01 4.99
CA THR A 649 20.75 -8.46 3.70
C THR A 649 21.66 -7.38 3.14
N ASN A 650 22.89 -7.78 2.82
CA ASN A 650 23.86 -6.93 2.15
C ASN A 650 23.24 -6.43 0.83
N LEU A 651 22.81 -5.16 0.83
CA LEU A 651 22.15 -4.54 -0.33
C LEU A 651 23.08 -4.49 -1.54
N SER A 652 24.39 -4.35 -1.31
CA SER A 652 25.41 -4.37 -2.37
C SER A 652 25.44 -5.76 -3.04
N ALA A 653 25.61 -6.83 -2.25
CA ALA A 653 25.59 -8.20 -2.77
C ALA A 653 24.28 -8.55 -3.50
N ARG A 654 23.15 -8.03 -3.00
CA ARG A 654 21.85 -8.15 -3.65
C ARG A 654 21.81 -7.44 -5.00
N GLU A 655 22.28 -6.20 -5.06
CA GLU A 655 22.33 -5.41 -6.29
C GLU A 655 23.26 -6.06 -7.32
N THR A 656 24.42 -6.56 -6.90
CA THR A 656 25.33 -7.36 -7.74
C THR A 656 24.65 -8.62 -8.26
N ALA A 657 24.03 -9.43 -7.39
CA ALA A 657 23.35 -10.66 -7.82
C ALA A 657 22.21 -10.37 -8.83
N LEU A 658 21.47 -9.28 -8.64
CA LEU A 658 20.43 -8.86 -9.59
C LEU A 658 21.01 -8.33 -10.90
N ALA A 659 22.15 -7.64 -10.86
CA ALA A 659 22.87 -7.18 -12.04
C ALA A 659 23.39 -8.36 -12.86
N ASP A 660 24.08 -9.30 -12.21
CA ASP A 660 24.63 -10.52 -12.81
C ASP A 660 23.52 -11.38 -13.41
N ALA A 661 22.40 -11.54 -12.70
CA ALA A 661 21.22 -12.23 -13.22
C ALA A 661 20.63 -11.53 -14.45
N GLY A 662 20.63 -10.20 -14.47
CA GLY A 662 20.22 -9.41 -15.64
C GLY A 662 21.14 -9.63 -16.84
N ALA A 663 22.46 -9.56 -16.63
CA ALA A 663 23.46 -9.80 -17.67
C ALA A 663 23.41 -11.25 -18.21
N ALA A 664 23.25 -12.24 -17.32
CA ALA A 664 23.09 -13.64 -17.70
C ALA A 664 21.79 -13.87 -18.49
N PHE A 665 20.71 -13.19 -18.13
CA PHE A 665 19.45 -13.22 -18.89
C PHE A 665 19.64 -12.65 -20.30
N GLU A 666 20.25 -11.48 -20.44
CA GLU A 666 20.53 -10.86 -21.75
C GLU A 666 21.44 -11.72 -22.62
N LYS A 667 22.49 -12.30 -22.03
CA LYS A 667 23.36 -13.27 -22.72
C LYS A 667 22.57 -14.49 -23.21
N SER A 668 21.61 -14.96 -22.41
CA SER A 668 20.75 -16.08 -22.80
C SER A 668 19.83 -15.70 -23.98
N LEU A 669 19.28 -14.48 -24.00
CA LEU A 669 18.47 -14.02 -25.15
C LEU A 669 19.28 -14.06 -26.46
N ALA A 670 20.55 -13.68 -26.42
CA ALA A 670 21.41 -13.64 -27.60
C ALA A 670 21.70 -15.03 -28.22
N THR A 671 21.48 -16.14 -27.50
CA THR A 671 21.76 -17.48 -28.03
C THR A 671 20.62 -18.06 -28.88
N PHE A 672 19.39 -17.61 -28.67
CA PHE A 672 18.21 -18.16 -29.36
C PHE A 672 17.41 -17.12 -30.16
N LEU A 673 17.65 -15.82 -29.98
CA LEU A 673 17.03 -14.80 -30.81
C LEU A 673 17.76 -14.65 -32.15
N THR A 674 16.97 -14.45 -33.21
CA THR A 674 17.49 -14.13 -34.54
C THR A 674 18.20 -12.76 -34.55
N PRO A 675 19.09 -12.49 -35.51
CA PRO A 675 19.73 -11.17 -35.63
C PRO A 675 18.73 -9.99 -35.70
N ALA A 676 17.59 -10.18 -36.36
CA ALA A 676 16.53 -9.18 -36.43
C ALA A 676 15.87 -8.91 -35.07
N GLN A 677 15.55 -9.97 -34.32
CA GLN A 677 15.00 -9.85 -32.96
C GLN A 677 16.01 -9.22 -31.99
N THR A 678 17.28 -9.61 -32.07
CA THR A 678 18.37 -9.03 -31.27
C THR A 678 18.55 -7.54 -31.55
N LYS A 679 18.45 -7.11 -32.83
CA LYS A 679 18.45 -5.68 -33.20
C LYS A 679 17.20 -4.95 -32.70
N ARG A 680 16.04 -5.63 -32.62
CA ARG A 680 14.77 -5.07 -32.18
C ARG A 680 14.69 -4.88 -30.65
N LEU A 681 15.37 -5.72 -29.87
CA LEU A 681 15.34 -5.66 -28.40
C LEU A 681 15.71 -4.29 -27.80
N PRO A 682 16.84 -3.64 -28.18
CA PRO A 682 17.18 -2.30 -27.67
C PRO A 682 16.12 -1.25 -27.99
N GLN A 683 15.49 -1.35 -29.17
CA GLN A 683 14.42 -0.45 -29.58
C GLN A 683 13.20 -0.59 -28.65
N ILE A 684 12.77 -1.83 -28.37
CA ILE A 684 11.69 -2.11 -27.43
C ILE A 684 12.04 -1.65 -26.01
N SER A 685 13.28 -1.88 -25.56
CA SER A 685 13.77 -1.43 -24.25
C SER A 685 13.59 0.09 -24.08
N ARG A 686 13.96 0.86 -25.11
CA ARG A 686 13.79 2.32 -25.13
C ARG A 686 12.33 2.74 -25.13
N GLN A 687 11.46 2.03 -25.85
CA GLN A 687 10.03 2.30 -25.79
C GLN A 687 9.44 2.03 -24.40
N ILE A 688 9.82 0.92 -23.74
CA ILE A 688 9.40 0.64 -22.36
C ILE A 688 9.93 1.73 -21.43
N ALA A 689 11.18 2.16 -21.63
CA ALA A 689 11.78 3.25 -20.88
C ALA A 689 11.00 4.56 -21.05
N ALA A 690 10.65 4.91 -22.28
CA ALA A 690 9.88 6.11 -22.61
C ALA A 690 8.44 6.03 -22.09
N ALA A 691 7.80 4.86 -22.19
CA ALA A 691 6.48 4.59 -21.62
C ALA A 691 6.48 4.67 -20.08
N ALA A 692 7.63 4.50 -19.43
CA ALA A 692 7.78 4.72 -18.00
C ALA A 692 8.07 6.20 -17.67
N ASP A 693 9.05 6.80 -18.34
CA ASP A 693 9.53 8.18 -18.14
C ASP A 693 10.27 8.64 -19.40
N LEU A 694 9.63 9.47 -20.23
CA LEU A 694 10.17 9.90 -21.52
C LEU A 694 11.43 10.76 -21.37
N VAL A 695 11.48 11.67 -20.39
CA VAL A 695 12.69 12.49 -20.18
C VAL A 695 13.86 11.62 -19.81
N ALA A 696 13.68 10.67 -18.89
CA ALA A 696 14.75 9.74 -18.53
C ALA A 696 15.23 8.92 -19.74
N ALA A 697 14.34 8.56 -20.67
CA ALA A 697 14.70 7.83 -21.88
C ALA A 697 15.43 8.71 -22.92
N LEU A 698 15.01 9.96 -23.10
CA LEU A 698 15.66 10.91 -24.02
C LEU A 698 17.05 11.34 -23.55
N THR A 699 17.28 11.39 -22.22
CA THR A 699 18.57 11.79 -21.64
C THR A 699 19.45 10.60 -21.22
N ALA A 700 19.06 9.37 -21.58
CA ALA A 700 19.83 8.18 -21.22
C ALA A 700 21.18 8.12 -22.00
N PRO A 701 22.23 7.50 -21.46
CA PRO A 701 23.53 7.40 -22.14
C PRO A 701 23.45 6.73 -23.52
N ASP A 702 22.58 5.74 -23.69
CA ASP A 702 22.35 5.08 -24.98
C ASP A 702 21.59 5.99 -25.97
N ALA A 703 20.96 7.07 -25.52
CA ALA A 703 20.39 8.13 -26.35
C ALA A 703 21.35 9.30 -26.59
N ALA A 704 22.64 9.20 -26.22
CA ALA A 704 23.65 10.24 -26.46
C ALA A 704 23.77 10.64 -27.93
N GLU A 705 23.42 9.71 -28.82
CA GLU A 705 23.27 9.92 -30.25
C GLU A 705 22.33 11.09 -30.63
N LEU A 706 21.34 11.43 -29.81
CA LEU A 706 20.47 12.59 -30.03
C LEU A 706 21.22 13.92 -29.91
N ALA A 707 22.40 13.94 -29.29
CA ALA A 707 23.23 15.13 -29.11
C ALA A 707 22.42 16.31 -28.53
N LEU A 708 21.62 16.05 -27.49
CA LEU A 708 20.78 17.08 -26.86
C LEU A 708 21.66 18.21 -26.29
N THR A 709 21.33 19.45 -26.63
CA THR A 709 21.99 20.62 -26.04
C THR A 709 21.60 20.78 -24.57
N ASP A 710 22.39 21.52 -23.81
CA ASP A 710 22.05 21.78 -22.39
C ASP A 710 20.75 22.57 -22.25
N ASP A 711 20.45 23.47 -23.19
CA ASP A 711 19.16 24.15 -23.29
C ASP A 711 18.00 23.17 -23.51
N GLN A 712 18.16 22.17 -24.38
CA GLN A 712 17.14 21.14 -24.60
C GLN A 712 16.93 20.28 -23.36
N LYS A 713 18.01 19.87 -22.69
CA LYS A 713 17.93 19.11 -21.42
C LYS A 713 17.20 19.92 -20.34
N ALA A 714 17.48 21.22 -20.24
CA ALA A 714 16.80 22.13 -19.32
C ALA A 714 15.31 22.25 -19.63
N ARG A 715 14.94 22.42 -20.90
CA ARG A 715 13.53 22.46 -21.35
C ARG A 715 12.79 21.15 -21.08
N LEU A 716 13.40 19.99 -21.38
CA LEU A 716 12.84 18.68 -21.07
C LEU A 716 12.60 18.53 -19.55
N ALA A 717 13.57 18.92 -18.72
CA ALA A 717 13.43 18.88 -17.27
C ALA A 717 12.30 19.78 -16.77
N ALA A 718 12.11 20.97 -17.37
CA ALA A 718 11.00 21.86 -17.07
C ALA A 718 9.65 21.21 -17.39
N VAL A 719 9.46 20.70 -18.62
CA VAL A 719 8.21 20.03 -19.04
C VAL A 719 7.91 18.80 -18.16
N ALA A 720 8.91 18.02 -17.77
CA ALA A 720 8.70 16.91 -16.82
C ALA A 720 8.26 17.38 -15.44
N GLY A 721 8.85 18.46 -14.92
CA GLY A 721 8.42 19.08 -13.67
C GLY A 721 6.97 19.53 -13.71
N GLU A 722 6.56 20.11 -14.84
CA GLU A 722 5.16 20.48 -15.10
C GLU A 722 4.22 19.28 -15.14
N ALA A 723 4.59 18.22 -15.86
CA ALA A 723 3.81 16.99 -15.95
C ALA A 723 3.61 16.33 -14.58
N VAL A 724 4.67 16.26 -13.76
CA VAL A 724 4.58 15.77 -12.38
C VAL A 724 3.67 16.65 -11.54
N ARG A 725 3.69 17.98 -11.73
CA ARG A 725 2.79 18.90 -11.01
C ARG A 725 1.33 18.70 -11.44
N LEU A 726 1.03 18.61 -12.73
CA LEU A 726 -0.31 18.32 -13.24
C LEU A 726 -0.81 16.95 -12.76
N GLN A 727 0.04 15.93 -12.79
CA GLN A 727 -0.29 14.61 -12.27
C GLN A 727 -0.56 14.66 -10.76
N ARG A 728 0.21 15.45 -10.01
CA ARG A 728 -0.03 15.69 -8.59
C ARG A 728 -1.37 16.37 -8.37
N LEU A 729 -1.73 17.37 -9.17
CA LEU A 729 -3.05 18.03 -9.10
C LEU A 729 -4.18 17.01 -9.32
N VAL A 730 -4.07 16.14 -10.33
CA VAL A 730 -5.02 15.04 -10.54
C VAL A 730 -5.11 14.15 -9.30
N THR A 731 -3.99 13.67 -8.77
CA THR A 731 -4.02 12.78 -7.59
C THR A 731 -4.48 13.47 -6.31
N THR A 732 -4.20 14.76 -6.15
CA THR A 732 -4.60 15.56 -4.99
C THR A 732 -6.09 15.93 -5.08
N HIS A 733 -6.65 15.97 -6.29
CA HIS A 733 -8.07 16.18 -6.57
C HIS A 733 -8.71 14.88 -7.09
N SER A 734 -8.18 13.72 -6.69
CA SER A 734 -8.57 12.39 -7.21
C SER A 734 -10.03 12.03 -6.95
N ALA A 735 -10.63 12.62 -5.93
CA ALA A 735 -12.06 12.50 -5.70
C ALA A 735 -12.90 13.17 -6.81
N ASP A 736 -12.35 14.19 -7.48
CA ASP A 736 -13.10 15.11 -8.34
C ASP A 736 -12.75 14.93 -9.84
N THR A 737 -12.01 13.88 -10.27
CA THR A 737 -11.75 13.62 -11.71
C THR A 737 -11.91 12.13 -12.08
N PRO A 738 -12.25 11.78 -13.35
CA PRO A 738 -12.30 10.38 -13.78
C PRO A 738 -10.88 9.81 -13.97
N ASP A 739 -10.40 9.14 -12.92
CA ASP A 739 -9.04 9.28 -12.36
C ASP A 739 -7.95 8.34 -12.93
N GLN A 740 -8.04 7.94 -14.19
CA GLN A 740 -6.93 7.22 -14.85
C GLN A 740 -6.81 7.61 -16.33
N ALA A 741 -7.93 7.76 -17.04
CA ALA A 741 -7.93 8.22 -18.42
C ALA A 741 -7.43 9.67 -18.56
N LEU A 742 -7.81 10.58 -17.64
CA LEU A 742 -7.29 11.94 -17.65
C LEU A 742 -5.78 11.99 -17.36
N ALA A 743 -5.31 11.21 -16.38
CA ALA A 743 -3.89 11.10 -16.07
C ALA A 743 -3.06 10.63 -17.29
N PHE A 744 -3.57 9.65 -18.05
CA PHE A 744 -2.93 9.24 -19.29
C PHE A 744 -2.94 10.32 -20.37
N ARG A 745 -4.07 11.01 -20.59
CA ARG A 745 -4.11 12.13 -21.55
C ARG A 745 -3.16 13.27 -21.19
N LEU A 746 -3.03 13.60 -19.91
CA LEU A 746 -2.07 14.61 -19.45
C LEU A 746 -0.63 14.17 -19.66
N ARG A 747 -0.36 12.89 -19.43
CA ARG A 747 0.92 12.30 -19.75
C ARG A 747 1.19 12.36 -21.26
N ASP A 748 0.22 12.03 -22.11
CA ASP A 748 0.36 12.08 -23.56
C ASP A 748 0.67 13.50 -24.05
N ALA A 749 -0.09 14.49 -23.57
CA ALA A 749 0.16 15.91 -23.86
C ALA A 749 1.53 16.39 -23.36
N ALA A 750 2.02 15.86 -22.23
CA ALA A 750 3.38 16.14 -21.76
C ALA A 750 4.44 15.49 -22.66
N ASP A 751 4.25 14.24 -23.05
CA ASP A 751 5.16 13.51 -23.94
C ASP A 751 5.28 14.21 -25.30
N GLU A 752 4.16 14.68 -25.88
CA GLU A 752 4.13 15.48 -27.11
C GLU A 752 4.96 16.77 -26.98
N ARG A 753 4.77 17.52 -25.88
CA ARG A 753 5.56 18.75 -25.61
C ARG A 753 7.04 18.45 -25.42
N MET A 754 7.41 17.32 -24.83
CA MET A 754 8.81 16.89 -24.71
C MET A 754 9.42 16.57 -26.07
N LEU A 755 8.71 15.85 -26.95
CA LEU A 755 9.17 15.55 -28.31
C LEU A 755 9.26 16.81 -29.19
N ALA A 756 8.45 17.84 -28.91
CA ALA A 756 8.54 19.13 -29.57
C ALA A 756 9.83 19.92 -29.23
N VAL A 757 10.51 19.59 -28.13
CA VAL A 757 11.83 20.18 -27.78
C VAL A 757 12.94 19.69 -28.71
N LEU A 758 12.76 18.51 -29.31
CA LEU A 758 13.71 17.93 -30.25
C LEU A 758 13.62 18.59 -31.63
N THR A 759 14.76 18.74 -32.31
CA THR A 759 14.79 19.13 -33.73
C THR A 759 14.17 18.04 -34.61
N ALA A 760 13.87 18.36 -35.87
CA ALA A 760 13.36 17.37 -36.82
C ALA A 760 14.32 16.17 -36.98
N ASP A 761 15.61 16.43 -37.10
CA ASP A 761 16.64 15.40 -37.21
C ASP A 761 16.74 14.55 -35.94
N GLN A 762 16.65 15.17 -34.77
CA GLN A 762 16.64 14.44 -33.50
C GLN A 762 15.38 13.58 -33.35
N ARG A 763 14.21 14.05 -33.81
CA ARG A 763 12.98 13.23 -33.84
C ARG A 763 13.11 12.05 -34.80
N ALA A 764 13.65 12.26 -35.99
CA ALA A 764 13.92 11.18 -36.94
C ALA A 764 14.91 10.16 -36.34
N LYS A 765 15.95 10.63 -35.66
CA LYS A 765 16.92 9.78 -34.97
C LYS A 765 16.29 9.01 -33.82
N TRP A 766 15.45 9.67 -33.03
CA TRP A 766 14.68 9.03 -31.95
C TRP A 766 13.75 7.93 -32.50
N ALA A 767 13.07 8.19 -33.62
CA ALA A 767 12.26 7.19 -34.31
C ALA A 767 13.10 6.01 -34.81
N GLY A 768 14.32 6.24 -35.30
CA GLY A 768 15.26 5.16 -35.64
C GLY A 768 15.73 4.34 -34.44
N LEU A 769 16.03 5.00 -33.32
CA LEU A 769 16.45 4.38 -32.06
C LEU A 769 15.33 3.57 -31.40
N THR A 770 14.07 3.98 -31.56
CA THR A 770 12.91 3.31 -30.97
C THR A 770 12.19 2.36 -31.92
N GLY A 771 12.37 2.50 -33.24
CA GLY A 771 11.66 1.72 -34.25
C GLY A 771 10.13 1.86 -34.19
N PRO A 772 9.37 0.99 -34.88
CA PRO A 772 7.90 1.03 -34.85
C PRO A 772 7.33 0.89 -33.43
N PRO A 773 6.20 1.51 -33.06
CA PRO A 773 5.59 1.32 -31.74
C PRO A 773 5.22 -0.15 -31.44
N VAL A 774 5.48 -0.62 -30.22
CA VAL A 774 5.06 -1.95 -29.76
C VAL A 774 3.57 -1.94 -29.44
N ALA A 775 2.79 -2.73 -30.17
CA ALA A 775 1.34 -2.80 -29.99
C ALA A 775 0.96 -3.26 -28.56
N GLY A 776 0.17 -2.44 -27.85
CA GLY A 776 -0.29 -2.74 -26.50
C GLY A 776 0.73 -2.45 -25.38
N LEU A 777 1.87 -1.83 -25.68
CA LEU A 777 2.77 -1.28 -24.67
C LEU A 777 2.07 -0.13 -23.93
N ARG A 778 1.98 -0.22 -22.61
CA ARG A 778 1.26 0.76 -21.79
C ARG A 778 2.20 1.76 -21.14
N LYS A 779 1.80 3.04 -21.17
CA LYS A 779 2.43 4.08 -20.35
C LYS A 779 2.12 3.87 -18.87
N THR A 780 3.03 4.27 -17.97
CA THR A 780 2.82 4.16 -16.51
C THR A 780 2.75 5.53 -15.86
N ILE A 781 1.73 5.86 -15.06
CA ILE A 781 1.69 7.19 -14.43
C ILE A 781 2.89 7.38 -13.46
N PRO A 782 3.79 8.37 -13.66
CA PRO A 782 4.93 8.59 -12.77
C PRO A 782 4.49 8.82 -11.31
N GLY A 783 5.25 8.30 -10.35
CA GLY A 783 4.99 8.48 -8.91
C GLY A 783 3.91 7.57 -8.30
N ARG A 784 3.13 6.85 -9.13
CA ARG A 784 2.23 5.80 -8.63
C ARG A 784 3.04 4.50 -8.51
N PHE A 785 3.38 4.12 -7.28
CA PHE A 785 3.94 2.79 -7.00
C PHE A 785 2.90 1.72 -7.37
N VAL A 786 3.00 1.18 -8.58
CA VAL A 786 2.20 0.03 -8.99
C VAL A 786 2.89 -1.21 -8.41
N PHE A 787 2.43 -1.67 -7.25
CA PHE A 787 2.85 -2.97 -6.72
C PHE A 787 2.24 -4.09 -7.57
N GLY A 788 3.06 -4.61 -8.50
CA GLY A 788 2.77 -5.79 -9.29
C GLY A 788 2.29 -5.48 -10.71
N PRO A 789 2.57 -6.37 -11.69
CA PRO A 789 2.12 -6.17 -13.05
C PRO A 789 0.59 -6.32 -13.13
N ARG A 790 -0.11 -5.25 -13.52
CA ARG A 790 -1.55 -5.30 -13.83
C ARG A 790 -1.77 -5.39 -15.33
N THR A 791 -2.37 -6.48 -15.78
CA THR A 791 -2.93 -6.64 -17.13
C THR A 791 -4.35 -6.06 -17.16
N GLU A 792 -4.49 -4.75 -17.29
CA GLU A 792 -5.77 -4.16 -17.69
C GLU A 792 -5.91 -4.33 -19.22
N VAL A 793 -7.11 -4.62 -19.73
CA VAL A 793 -7.46 -4.48 -21.16
C VAL A 793 -8.34 -3.24 -21.24
N GLY A 794 -7.70 -2.07 -21.21
CA GLY A 794 -8.32 -0.85 -21.72
C GLY A 794 -8.15 -0.84 -23.24
N THR A 795 -9.25 -0.70 -23.96
CA THR A 795 -9.34 -0.69 -25.44
C THR A 795 -8.82 0.59 -26.10
N GLY A 796 -8.19 1.49 -25.35
CA GLY A 796 -7.46 2.60 -25.94
C GLY A 796 -6.12 2.12 -26.47
N GLU A 797 -6.01 1.90 -27.79
CA GLU A 797 -4.72 1.96 -28.47
C GLU A 797 -4.13 3.35 -28.24
N VAL A 798 -3.18 3.45 -27.31
CA VAL A 798 -2.35 4.65 -27.18
C VAL A 798 -1.15 4.40 -28.07
N ALA A 799 -1.20 4.91 -29.29
CA ALA A 799 -0.03 4.93 -30.16
C ALA A 799 1.04 5.82 -29.50
N MET A 800 2.26 5.30 -29.40
CA MET A 800 3.42 6.15 -29.16
C MET A 800 3.64 6.96 -30.45
N PRO A 801 3.73 8.31 -30.38
CA PRO A 801 3.97 9.15 -31.55
C PRO A 801 5.34 8.90 -32.19
#